data_AF-A0A667X9J8-F1
#
_entry.id   AF-A0A667X9J8-F1
#
_cell.length_a   1.000
_cell.length_b   1.000
_cell.length_c   1.000
_cell.angle_alpha   90.00
_cell.angle_beta   90.00
_cell.angle_gamma   90.00
#
_symmetry.space_group_name_H-M   'P 1'
#
loop_
_entity.id
_entity.type
_entity.pdbx_description
1 polymer ?
#
loop_
_entity_poly.entity_id
_entity_poly.type
_entity_poly.pdbx_seq_one_letter_code
_entity_poly.pdbx_strand_id
1 'polypeptide(L)'
;MPEEVSHVSSSVVLDEYLPLGGASPRTVLQPLRDMATSARKAKQRDTLRRVKVKEARSRRGDVQGPATVYLQVVGAGSRDSAPSVYLFSEFNRCLFNCGEGTQRLMQEHKLKAARLDNIFLTRVSWENVGGLSGMILTLKDIGVPECVLSGPPQLESYLNAIKVFSGPLEDIKLSVRPYTETYTDDTMTVYQVPIFAQLRGDGRRPSPGSGRSSPTSHRNELWSPEDKEDAHTNNSNERAASPGGKTKSTRDPSLVVAFVCKLHPKKGNFLVVQAKELGLPVGTAAIGPLIAALKDGKTITYEGKEIRPEDVCTPTYPGPVFIVIECPSEEFAEAVCTNQELSRYQRGGTEDPAALVVHMTPESVLKTDQYKQWMERFPSTTEHLILNEQASTVHNIRSHKIQAQLNMIHPEIFPELKAYKSKEAQAALHVPNIRAECLLKFQLRPVMEWQRDAIPACDTEEFVKEASEVPNFLREVDECKRFRSTDAAVLSGRAEKHPEVVFLGTGSALPMKIRNVSGTLVNISASQSVLLDCGEGTFGQLCRHYGDDVDEALAKISTVFISHLHADHHTGLLKLLYQRERALTTLGKAFSPISLVAPIQIMTWLNQYHDHCEEILSHVNIIPNRFLCEGAEVPKFKTKSFIQTLLKKNDLEMFQTCPVRHCKNAYACSITHQSGWKLAFSGDTRPCDAFAHLGKNATLLIHEATLEDGMEEEAAEKRHSTTSQAIGIGMKMNAEFIMLNHFSQRYAKIPLFSEDFNDRVGISFDHMRRPEAVSDEVPSEGGRGVFKFTL
;
A
#
# COMPACT_ATOMS: atom_id res chain seq x y z
N MET A 1 3.07 -35.24 -44.20
CA MET A 1 4.42 -34.65 -44.13
C MET A 1 4.25 -33.29 -43.46
N PRO A 2 4.68 -33.14 -42.20
CA PRO A 2 4.34 -31.97 -41.38
C PRO A 2 5.42 -30.88 -41.47
N GLU A 3 5.01 -29.62 -41.50
CA GLU A 3 5.89 -28.44 -41.37
C GLU A 3 5.51 -27.61 -40.14
N GLU A 4 6.43 -27.67 -39.17
CA GLU A 4 6.91 -26.68 -38.22
C GLU A 4 5.94 -25.68 -37.55
N VAL A 5 5.71 -25.97 -36.27
CA VAL A 5 5.28 -25.05 -35.21
C VAL A 5 6.53 -24.31 -34.68
N SER A 6 6.57 -22.98 -34.80
CA SER A 6 7.62 -22.16 -34.21
C SER A 6 7.31 -21.83 -32.75
N HIS A 7 8.09 -22.44 -31.85
CA HIS A 7 8.19 -22.08 -30.45
C HIS A 7 8.82 -20.69 -30.30
N VAL A 8 8.12 -19.75 -29.66
CA VAL A 8 8.72 -18.50 -29.14
C VAL A 8 9.14 -18.76 -27.70
N SER A 9 10.45 -18.92 -27.49
CA SER A 9 11.06 -19.15 -26.19
C SER A 9 10.95 -17.93 -25.28
N SER A 10 10.58 -18.19 -24.03
CA SER A 10 10.76 -17.31 -22.88
C SER A 10 12.23 -16.91 -22.70
N SER A 11 12.55 -15.64 -22.94
CA SER A 11 13.87 -15.08 -22.63
C SER A 11 13.97 -14.80 -21.13
N VAL A 12 14.62 -15.71 -20.42
CA VAL A 12 15.24 -15.50 -19.11
C VAL A 12 16.38 -14.50 -19.31
N VAL A 13 16.32 -13.34 -18.65
CA VAL A 13 17.48 -12.45 -18.58
C VAL A 13 18.39 -13.00 -17.49
N LEU A 14 19.39 -13.75 -17.91
CA LEU A 14 20.58 -14.07 -17.11
C LEU A 14 21.41 -12.78 -17.02
N ASP A 15 21.67 -12.32 -15.79
CA ASP A 15 22.62 -11.24 -15.53
C ASP A 15 24.04 -11.74 -15.88
N GLU A 16 24.65 -11.14 -16.91
CA GLU A 16 26.01 -11.44 -17.34
C GLU A 16 27.05 -10.89 -16.34
N TYR A 17 27.99 -11.77 -15.98
CA TYR A 17 29.29 -11.42 -15.40
C TYR A 17 30.10 -10.59 -16.39
N LEU A 18 30.57 -9.41 -15.98
CA LEU A 18 31.67 -8.71 -16.64
C LEU A 18 32.97 -8.89 -15.84
N PRO A 19 34.11 -9.22 -16.48
CA PRO A 19 35.36 -9.49 -15.80
C PRO A 19 36.05 -8.21 -15.33
N LEU A 20 36.74 -8.34 -14.19
CA LEU A 20 37.56 -7.33 -13.53
C LEU A 20 38.65 -6.80 -14.47
N GLY A 21 38.61 -5.50 -14.76
CA GLY A 21 39.68 -4.72 -15.37
C GLY A 21 39.75 -3.34 -14.72
N GLY A 22 40.86 -3.03 -14.06
CA GLY A 22 41.03 -1.84 -13.24
C GLY A 22 40.85 -0.53 -14.01
N ALA A 23 39.83 0.24 -13.61
CA ALA A 23 39.69 1.65 -13.95
C ALA A 23 39.14 2.42 -12.73
N SER A 24 39.63 3.65 -12.55
CA SER A 24 39.34 4.55 -11.43
C SER A 24 37.83 4.79 -11.19
N PRO A 25 37.36 4.94 -9.92
CA PRO A 25 35.95 5.07 -9.56
C PRO A 25 35.21 6.28 -10.18
N ARG A 26 35.94 7.30 -10.68
CA ARG A 26 35.33 8.50 -11.28
C ARG A 26 34.76 8.27 -12.68
N THR A 27 35.14 7.21 -13.39
CA THR A 27 34.79 7.04 -14.81
C THR A 27 33.53 6.18 -15.04
N VAL A 28 33.02 5.50 -14.00
CA VAL A 28 31.84 4.60 -14.07
C VAL A 28 30.53 5.28 -13.62
N LEU A 29 30.62 6.38 -12.87
CA LEU A 29 29.45 7.08 -12.29
C LEU A 29 28.71 8.00 -13.27
N GLN A 30 29.42 8.54 -14.27
CA GLN A 30 28.82 9.46 -15.25
C GLN A 30 27.88 8.74 -16.23
N PRO A 31 28.24 7.57 -16.80
CA PRO A 31 27.33 6.80 -17.66
C PRO A 31 26.04 6.36 -16.95
N LEU A 32 26.08 5.98 -15.67
CA LEU A 32 24.90 5.53 -14.92
C LEU A 32 23.93 6.69 -14.61
N ARG A 33 24.46 7.89 -14.30
CA ARG A 33 23.67 9.12 -14.11
C ARG A 33 23.06 9.60 -15.43
N ASP A 34 23.80 9.48 -16.53
CA ASP A 34 23.33 9.79 -17.88
C ASP A 34 22.29 8.78 -18.39
N MET A 35 22.42 7.49 -18.05
CA MET A 35 21.42 6.46 -18.35
C MET A 35 20.12 6.66 -17.55
N ALA A 36 20.21 7.01 -16.26
CA ALA A 36 19.02 7.28 -15.43
C ALA A 36 18.28 8.55 -15.87
N THR A 37 19.00 9.61 -16.24
CA THR A 37 18.41 10.84 -16.78
C THR A 37 17.86 10.64 -18.20
N SER A 38 18.53 9.84 -19.04
CA SER A 38 18.04 9.45 -20.36
C SER A 38 16.76 8.60 -20.27
N ALA A 39 16.70 7.63 -19.36
CA ALA A 39 15.51 6.82 -19.11
C ALA A 39 14.32 7.64 -18.58
N ARG A 40 14.56 8.62 -17.71
CA ARG A 40 13.53 9.59 -17.27
C ARG A 40 13.02 10.44 -18.43
N LYS A 41 13.92 10.97 -19.27
CA LYS A 41 13.55 11.75 -20.48
C LYS A 41 12.77 10.90 -21.50
N ALA A 42 13.11 9.62 -21.66
CA ALA A 42 12.41 8.70 -22.54
C ALA A 42 10.97 8.43 -22.06
N LYS A 43 10.79 8.13 -20.76
CA LYS A 43 9.45 7.94 -20.15
C LYS A 43 8.58 9.19 -20.30
N GLN A 44 9.16 10.39 -20.08
CA GLN A 44 8.44 11.66 -20.23
C GLN A 44 8.01 11.93 -21.67
N ARG A 45 8.85 11.59 -22.66
CA ARG A 45 8.54 11.72 -24.10
C ARG A 45 7.38 10.82 -24.54
N ASP A 46 7.34 9.58 -24.07
CA ASP A 46 6.24 8.65 -24.37
C ASP A 46 4.91 9.13 -23.79
N THR A 47 4.93 9.67 -22.57
CA THR A 47 3.74 10.25 -21.94
C THR A 47 3.22 11.48 -22.68
N LEU A 48 4.11 12.39 -23.11
CA LEU A 48 3.74 13.57 -23.90
C LEU A 48 3.21 13.20 -25.30
N ARG A 49 3.79 12.20 -25.97
CA ARG A 49 3.31 11.68 -27.25
C ARG A 49 1.89 11.13 -27.12
N ARG A 50 1.56 10.49 -26.00
CA ARG A 50 0.22 9.97 -25.71
C ARG A 50 -0.81 11.06 -25.47
N VAL A 51 -0.49 12.10 -24.68
CA VAL A 51 -1.41 13.23 -24.49
C VAL A 51 -1.79 13.83 -25.85
N LYS A 52 -0.82 13.98 -26.76
CA LYS A 52 -1.08 14.41 -28.14
C LYS A 52 -1.95 13.45 -28.95
N VAL A 53 -1.78 12.13 -28.79
CA VAL A 53 -2.63 11.12 -29.45
C VAL A 53 -4.07 11.14 -28.90
N LYS A 54 -4.24 11.28 -27.58
CA LYS A 54 -5.54 11.42 -26.91
C LYS A 54 -6.26 12.68 -27.36
N GLU A 55 -5.58 13.82 -27.39
CA GLU A 55 -6.11 15.06 -27.96
C GLU A 55 -6.48 14.93 -29.44
N ALA A 56 -5.64 14.27 -30.24
CA ALA A 56 -5.90 14.06 -31.66
C ALA A 56 -7.12 13.14 -31.93
N ARG A 57 -7.38 12.16 -31.05
CA ARG A 57 -8.58 11.31 -31.12
C ARG A 57 -9.83 12.05 -30.67
N SER A 58 -9.76 12.75 -29.53
CA SER A 58 -10.86 13.58 -29.02
C SER A 58 -11.32 14.63 -30.06
N ARG A 59 -10.39 15.24 -30.81
CA ARG A 59 -10.70 16.19 -31.89
C ARG A 59 -11.36 15.55 -33.12
N ARG A 60 -11.25 14.22 -33.33
CA ARG A 60 -11.81 13.51 -34.50
C ARG A 60 -13.24 12.98 -34.27
N GLY A 61 -13.74 12.99 -33.03
CA GLY A 61 -15.11 12.56 -32.71
C GLY A 61 -15.44 11.09 -32.97
N ASP A 62 -14.45 10.25 -33.32
CA ASP A 62 -14.65 8.84 -33.66
C ASP A 62 -14.53 7.99 -32.39
N VAL A 63 -15.65 7.81 -31.67
CA VAL A 63 -15.71 7.02 -30.43
C VAL A 63 -15.79 5.53 -30.79
N GLN A 64 -14.65 4.95 -31.19
CA GLN A 64 -14.53 3.49 -31.32
C GLN A 64 -14.01 2.91 -30.01
N GLY A 65 -14.79 2.03 -29.38
CA GLY A 65 -14.37 1.35 -28.17
C GLY A 65 -13.18 0.39 -28.36
N PRO A 66 -12.43 0.11 -27.28
CA PRO A 66 -11.22 -0.72 -27.31
C PRO A 66 -11.50 -2.18 -27.69
N ALA A 67 -10.50 -2.84 -28.29
CA ALA A 67 -10.57 -4.25 -28.67
C ALA A 67 -10.34 -5.18 -27.47
N THR A 68 -9.51 -4.77 -26.52
CA THR A 68 -9.17 -5.55 -25.33
C THR A 68 -9.52 -4.76 -24.08
N VAL A 69 -10.38 -5.33 -23.23
CA VAL A 69 -10.72 -4.78 -21.92
C VAL A 69 -10.87 -5.91 -20.92
N TYR A 70 -10.25 -5.79 -19.76
CA TYR A 70 -10.43 -6.71 -18.64
C TYR A 70 -10.32 -5.99 -17.30
N LEU A 71 -11.02 -6.52 -16.30
CA LEU A 71 -10.78 -6.21 -14.89
C LEU A 71 -9.84 -7.24 -14.30
N GLN A 72 -8.95 -6.79 -13.43
CA GLN A 72 -7.99 -7.64 -12.74
C GLN A 72 -7.94 -7.28 -11.26
N VAL A 73 -8.06 -8.28 -10.39
CA VAL A 73 -7.94 -8.11 -8.94
C VAL A 73 -6.50 -7.73 -8.58
N VAL A 74 -6.33 -6.62 -7.86
CA VAL A 74 -5.03 -6.21 -7.30
C VAL A 74 -4.95 -6.67 -5.85
N GLY A 75 -5.89 -6.21 -5.02
CA GLY A 75 -6.09 -6.68 -3.65
C GLY A 75 -7.45 -7.35 -3.51
N ALA A 76 -7.49 -8.53 -2.88
CA ALA A 76 -8.67 -9.38 -2.88
C ALA A 76 -9.68 -9.06 -1.76
N GLY A 77 -9.32 -8.13 -0.85
CA GLY A 77 -10.11 -7.85 0.35
C GLY A 77 -9.83 -8.80 1.51
N SER A 78 -8.76 -9.62 1.44
CA SER A 78 -8.31 -10.47 2.55
C SER A 78 -7.90 -9.62 3.75
N ARG A 79 -7.74 -10.25 4.92
CA ARG A 79 -7.41 -9.52 6.16
C ARG A 79 -6.14 -8.66 6.03
N ASP A 80 -5.18 -9.08 5.22
CA ASP A 80 -3.90 -8.40 5.00
C ASP A 80 -3.85 -7.51 3.74
N SER A 81 -4.90 -7.49 2.91
CA SER A 81 -4.92 -6.81 1.60
C SER A 81 -6.26 -6.13 1.32
N ALA A 82 -6.24 -4.81 1.16
CA ALA A 82 -7.44 -4.01 0.89
C ALA A 82 -8.06 -4.35 -0.49
N PRO A 83 -9.40 -4.32 -0.63
CA PRO A 83 -10.06 -4.62 -1.89
C PRO A 83 -9.75 -3.55 -2.94
N SER A 84 -9.19 -3.97 -4.08
CA SER A 84 -8.87 -3.08 -5.20
C SER A 84 -8.86 -3.81 -6.54
N VAL A 85 -9.35 -3.14 -7.59
CA VAL A 85 -9.48 -3.71 -8.93
C VAL A 85 -8.90 -2.78 -9.99
N TYR A 86 -8.05 -3.33 -10.85
CA TYR A 86 -7.41 -2.64 -11.95
C TYR A 86 -8.15 -2.93 -13.26
N LEU A 87 -8.56 -1.87 -13.96
CA LEU A 87 -9.10 -1.97 -15.32
C LEU A 87 -7.99 -1.71 -16.33
N PHE A 88 -7.79 -2.68 -17.22
CA PHE A 88 -6.94 -2.51 -18.39
C PHE A 88 -7.77 -2.27 -19.64
N SER A 89 -7.35 -1.28 -20.43
CA SER A 89 -7.71 -1.08 -21.83
C SER A 89 -6.46 -0.69 -22.63
N GLU A 90 -6.52 -0.88 -23.94
CA GLU A 90 -5.50 -0.40 -24.88
C GLU A 90 -5.34 1.12 -24.82
N PHE A 91 -6.37 1.84 -24.39
CA PHE A 91 -6.40 3.30 -24.39
C PHE A 91 -5.99 3.91 -23.06
N ASN A 92 -6.54 3.43 -21.95
CA ASN A 92 -6.31 3.94 -20.60
C ASN A 92 -6.42 2.85 -19.55
N ARG A 93 -5.94 3.16 -18.34
CA ARG A 93 -6.10 2.30 -17.17
C ARG A 93 -6.76 3.06 -16.05
N CYS A 94 -7.54 2.34 -15.28
CA CYS A 94 -8.25 2.85 -14.13
C CYS A 94 -8.03 1.92 -12.95
N LEU A 95 -8.13 2.48 -11.74
CA LEU A 95 -8.07 1.73 -10.50
C LEU A 95 -9.33 2.02 -9.70
N PHE A 96 -9.99 0.99 -9.19
CA PHE A 96 -11.09 1.10 -8.25
C PHE A 96 -10.57 0.75 -6.86
N ASN A 97 -10.62 1.74 -5.97
CA ASN A 97 -10.00 1.77 -4.63
C ASN A 97 -8.48 1.62 -4.63
N CYS A 98 -7.83 2.27 -3.66
CA CYS A 98 -6.39 2.29 -3.49
C CYS A 98 -6.04 2.27 -1.99
N GLY A 99 -6.42 1.17 -1.32
CA GLY A 99 -6.06 0.92 0.08
C GLY A 99 -4.56 0.65 0.26
N GLU A 100 -4.14 0.52 1.52
CA GLU A 100 -2.75 0.21 1.86
C GLU A 100 -2.21 -1.01 1.07
N GLY A 101 -0.96 -0.94 0.64
CA GLY A 101 -0.27 -2.01 -0.07
C GLY A 101 -0.57 -2.08 -1.56
N THR A 102 -1.58 -1.38 -2.07
CA THR A 102 -1.97 -1.44 -3.50
C THR A 102 -0.79 -1.12 -4.43
N GLN A 103 0.02 -0.11 -4.11
CA GLN A 103 1.23 0.23 -4.87
C GLN A 103 2.25 -0.91 -4.86
N ARG A 104 2.48 -1.53 -3.70
CA ARG A 104 3.42 -2.65 -3.53
C ARG A 104 2.98 -3.86 -4.33
N LEU A 105 1.69 -4.19 -4.31
CA LEU A 105 1.09 -5.29 -5.08
C LEU A 105 1.18 -5.06 -6.58
N MET A 106 0.92 -3.83 -7.03
CA MET A 106 1.11 -3.50 -8.45
C MET A 106 2.56 -3.70 -8.88
N GLN A 107 3.53 -3.35 -8.04
CA GLN A 107 4.94 -3.58 -8.33
C GLN A 107 5.35 -5.05 -8.31
N GLU A 108 4.91 -5.81 -7.30
CA GLU A 108 5.13 -7.25 -7.14
C GLU A 108 4.75 -8.00 -8.42
N HIS A 109 3.58 -7.66 -8.97
CA HIS A 109 2.97 -8.34 -10.11
C HIS A 109 3.22 -7.64 -11.45
N LYS A 110 4.09 -6.62 -11.48
CA LYS A 110 4.42 -5.85 -12.68
C LYS A 110 3.18 -5.21 -13.35
N LEU A 111 2.13 -4.93 -12.58
CA LEU A 111 0.99 -4.16 -13.03
C LEU A 111 1.44 -2.72 -13.27
N LYS A 112 1.41 -2.32 -14.54
CA LYS A 112 1.96 -1.04 -14.96
C LYS A 112 1.06 0.11 -14.49
N ALA A 113 1.55 0.90 -13.54
CA ALA A 113 0.96 2.17 -13.12
C ALA A 113 1.13 3.30 -14.15
N ALA A 114 2.09 3.16 -15.08
CA ALA A 114 2.18 4.05 -16.23
C ALA A 114 0.84 4.06 -16.99
N ARG A 115 0.25 5.24 -17.24
CA ARG A 115 -1.09 5.41 -17.85
C ARG A 115 -2.28 5.13 -16.91
N LEU A 116 -2.07 5.09 -15.60
CA LEU A 116 -3.17 5.15 -14.63
C LEU A 116 -3.68 6.59 -14.59
N ASP A 117 -4.73 6.86 -15.38
CA ASP A 117 -5.24 8.22 -15.57
C ASP A 117 -6.37 8.54 -14.57
N ASN A 118 -7.08 7.50 -14.08
CA ASN A 118 -8.20 7.66 -13.15
C ASN A 118 -8.13 6.69 -11.98
N ILE A 119 -8.47 7.19 -10.80
CA ILE A 119 -8.72 6.39 -9.60
C ILE A 119 -10.14 6.69 -9.14
N PHE A 120 -10.97 5.64 -9.05
CA PHE A 120 -12.36 5.70 -8.59
C PHE A 120 -12.42 5.15 -7.16
N LEU A 121 -12.90 5.96 -6.23
CA LEU A 121 -12.95 5.64 -4.81
C LEU A 121 -14.40 5.51 -4.37
N THR A 122 -14.77 4.33 -3.87
CA THR A 122 -16.15 4.07 -3.42
C THR A 122 -16.47 4.80 -2.12
N ARG A 123 -15.47 5.02 -1.27
CA ARG A 123 -15.56 5.78 0.00
C ARG A 123 -14.24 6.51 0.30
N VAL A 124 -14.28 7.44 1.25
CA VAL A 124 -13.08 8.07 1.86
C VAL A 124 -12.84 7.43 3.24
N SER A 125 -12.69 6.12 3.24
CA SER A 125 -12.25 5.33 4.40
C SER A 125 -10.81 4.88 4.21
N TRP A 126 -10.08 4.59 5.30
CA TRP A 126 -8.68 4.19 5.21
C TRP A 126 -8.47 2.94 4.35
N GLU A 127 -9.45 2.04 4.32
CA GLU A 127 -9.45 0.84 3.47
C GLU A 127 -9.49 1.17 1.97
N ASN A 128 -10.08 2.30 1.59
CA ASN A 128 -10.18 2.73 0.19
C ASN A 128 -9.05 3.66 -0.22
N VAL A 129 -8.51 4.46 0.71
CA VAL A 129 -7.57 5.56 0.39
C VAL A 129 -6.17 5.41 0.96
N GLY A 130 -5.94 4.46 1.87
CA GLY A 130 -4.70 4.38 2.66
C GLY A 130 -3.42 4.25 1.84
N GLY A 131 -3.48 3.74 0.61
CA GLY A 131 -2.34 3.63 -0.31
C GLY A 131 -2.21 4.78 -1.30
N LEU A 132 -3.09 5.79 -1.26
CA LEU A 132 -3.06 6.91 -2.23
C LEU A 132 -1.80 7.76 -2.12
N SER A 133 -1.27 7.99 -0.92
CA SER A 133 -0.04 8.78 -0.75
C SER A 133 1.14 8.13 -1.47
N GLY A 134 1.39 6.84 -1.22
CA GLY A 134 2.42 6.06 -1.91
C GLY A 134 2.18 5.93 -3.41
N MET A 135 0.91 5.74 -3.83
CA MET A 135 0.54 5.70 -5.25
C MET A 135 0.82 7.04 -5.96
N ILE A 136 0.42 8.17 -5.38
CA ILE A 136 0.63 9.51 -5.94
C ILE A 136 2.13 9.80 -6.10
N LEU A 137 2.94 9.48 -5.09
CA LEU A 137 4.40 9.63 -5.17
C LEU A 137 4.99 8.75 -6.28
N THR A 138 4.49 7.52 -6.43
CA THR A 138 4.90 6.61 -7.52
C THR A 138 4.51 7.17 -8.90
N LEU A 139 3.30 7.72 -9.05
CA LEU A 139 2.85 8.33 -10.29
C LEU A 139 3.67 9.57 -10.65
N LYS A 140 4.00 10.40 -9.65
CA LYS A 140 4.92 11.55 -9.79
C LYS A 140 6.29 11.09 -10.29
N ASP A 141 6.89 10.07 -9.66
CA ASP A 141 8.21 9.54 -10.03
C ASP A 141 8.25 8.90 -11.42
N ILE A 142 7.14 8.30 -11.85
CA ILE A 142 6.98 7.76 -13.21
C ILE A 142 6.84 8.90 -14.25
N GLY A 143 6.42 10.09 -13.83
CA GLY A 143 6.17 11.25 -14.70
C GLY A 143 4.78 11.23 -15.33
N VAL A 144 3.76 10.76 -14.60
CA VAL A 144 2.36 10.89 -15.01
C VAL A 144 1.92 12.35 -14.80
N PRO A 145 1.47 13.07 -15.84
CA PRO A 145 1.24 14.52 -15.75
C PRO A 145 -0.02 14.87 -14.96
N GLU A 146 -1.04 14.03 -15.06
CA GLU A 146 -2.34 14.25 -14.41
C GLU A 146 -2.92 12.91 -13.97
N CYS A 147 -3.44 12.87 -12.74
CA CYS A 147 -4.26 11.79 -12.23
C CYS A 147 -5.59 12.37 -11.75
N VAL A 148 -6.70 11.83 -12.27
CA VAL A 148 -8.04 12.26 -11.88
C VAL A 148 -8.59 11.30 -10.84
N LEU A 149 -8.97 11.82 -9.68
CA LEU A 149 -9.62 11.04 -8.64
C LEU A 149 -11.12 11.37 -8.62
N SER A 150 -11.97 10.34 -8.61
CA SER A 150 -13.43 10.48 -8.56
C SER A 150 -13.95 9.71 -7.35
N GLY A 151 -14.85 10.31 -6.58
CA GLY A 151 -15.38 9.70 -5.35
C GLY A 151 -16.08 10.73 -4.45
N PRO A 152 -16.32 10.38 -3.17
CA PRO A 152 -17.04 11.25 -2.24
C PRO A 152 -16.39 12.64 -2.07
N PRO A 153 -17.15 13.66 -1.65
CA PRO A 153 -16.73 15.06 -1.66
C PRO A 153 -15.55 15.35 -0.71
N GLN A 154 -15.34 14.52 0.31
CA GLN A 154 -14.26 14.68 1.28
C GLN A 154 -12.87 14.35 0.72
N LEU A 155 -12.80 13.82 -0.51
CA LEU A 155 -11.54 13.45 -1.15
C LEU A 155 -10.58 14.63 -1.31
N GLU A 156 -11.08 15.83 -1.62
CA GLU A 156 -10.22 17.02 -1.69
C GLU A 156 -9.60 17.38 -0.34
N SER A 157 -10.38 17.26 0.75
CA SER A 157 -9.88 17.45 2.11
C SER A 157 -8.83 16.40 2.48
N TYR A 158 -9.05 15.13 2.11
CA TYR A 158 -8.05 14.07 2.30
C TYR A 158 -6.75 14.35 1.54
N LEU A 159 -6.84 14.75 0.26
CA LEU A 159 -5.65 15.10 -0.54
C LEU A 159 -4.89 16.30 0.03
N ASN A 160 -5.59 17.26 0.63
CA ASN A 160 -4.94 18.35 1.35
C ASN A 160 -4.28 17.87 2.65
N ALA A 161 -4.85 16.88 3.31
CA ALA A 161 -4.31 16.34 4.55
C ALA A 161 -3.03 15.52 4.36
N ILE A 162 -2.93 14.73 3.28
CA ILE A 162 -1.71 13.96 3.00
C ILE A 162 -0.51 14.83 2.58
N LYS A 163 -0.73 16.07 2.12
CA LYS A 163 0.35 17.02 1.79
C LYS A 163 1.19 17.40 3.01
N VAL A 164 0.66 17.23 4.22
CA VAL A 164 1.37 17.53 5.49
C VAL A 164 2.66 16.70 5.61
N PHE A 165 2.68 15.48 5.08
CA PHE A 165 3.82 14.57 5.17
C PHE A 165 4.39 14.13 3.81
N SER A 166 3.66 14.31 2.71
CA SER A 166 4.14 13.94 1.37
C SER A 166 5.00 15.03 0.70
N GLY A 167 5.02 16.23 1.28
CA GLY A 167 5.73 17.38 0.70
C GLY A 167 5.07 17.96 -0.57
N PRO A 168 5.79 18.82 -1.31
CA PRO A 168 5.26 19.45 -2.52
C PRO A 168 5.01 18.44 -3.65
N LEU A 169 3.78 18.44 -4.17
CA LEU A 169 3.33 17.61 -5.30
C LEU A 169 3.37 18.37 -6.64
N GLU A 170 4.33 19.30 -6.79
CA GLU A 170 4.37 20.31 -7.86
C GLU A 170 4.59 19.77 -9.29
N ASP A 171 4.81 18.46 -9.45
CA ASP A 171 5.06 17.81 -10.76
C ASP A 171 3.94 16.87 -11.22
N ILE A 172 2.83 16.79 -10.47
CA ILE A 172 1.65 16.00 -10.85
C ILE A 172 0.37 16.80 -10.59
N LYS A 173 -0.45 16.96 -11.62
CA LYS A 173 -1.77 17.58 -11.48
C LYS A 173 -2.74 16.55 -10.90
N LEU A 174 -3.16 16.78 -9.66
CA LEU A 174 -4.23 15.99 -9.03
C LEU A 174 -5.55 16.73 -9.19
N SER A 175 -6.46 16.13 -9.96
CA SER A 175 -7.80 16.69 -10.17
C SER A 175 -8.83 15.84 -9.44
N VAL A 176 -9.69 16.47 -8.64
CA VAL A 176 -10.83 15.79 -7.99
C VAL A 176 -12.08 16.07 -8.78
N ARG A 177 -12.78 15.01 -9.20
CA ARG A 177 -14.09 15.10 -9.85
C ARG A 177 -15.20 14.88 -8.81
N PRO A 178 -16.23 15.73 -8.76
CA PRO A 178 -17.40 15.49 -7.93
C PRO A 178 -18.08 14.16 -8.27
N TYR A 179 -18.64 13.48 -7.26
CA TYR A 179 -19.40 12.24 -7.45
C TYR A 179 -20.75 12.44 -8.18
N THR A 180 -21.12 13.67 -8.50
CA THR A 180 -22.36 14.01 -9.22
C THR A 180 -22.18 14.08 -10.74
N GLU A 181 -20.94 14.07 -11.22
CA GLU A 181 -20.64 14.21 -12.64
C GLU A 181 -20.45 12.86 -13.32
N THR A 182 -20.96 12.75 -14.56
CA THR A 182 -20.65 11.59 -15.42
C THR A 182 -19.25 11.75 -15.98
N TYR A 183 -18.48 10.66 -15.99
CA TYR A 183 -17.16 10.63 -16.62
C TYR A 183 -17.23 9.85 -17.93
N THR A 184 -16.58 10.35 -18.99
CA THR A 184 -16.43 9.61 -20.24
C THR A 184 -15.01 9.77 -20.77
N ASP A 185 -14.44 8.66 -21.25
CA ASP A 185 -13.13 8.61 -21.90
C ASP A 185 -13.18 7.78 -23.19
N ASP A 186 -12.03 7.39 -23.73
CA ASP A 186 -11.95 6.61 -24.97
C ASP A 186 -12.41 5.14 -24.78
N THR A 187 -12.48 4.65 -23.54
CA THR A 187 -12.83 3.26 -23.20
C THR A 187 -14.28 3.11 -22.79
N MET A 188 -14.76 3.99 -21.90
CA MET A 188 -16.07 3.83 -21.26
C MET A 188 -16.67 5.15 -20.78
N THR A 189 -17.97 5.09 -20.51
CA THR A 189 -18.70 6.07 -19.70
C THR A 189 -18.93 5.49 -18.31
N VAL A 190 -18.58 6.26 -17.28
CA VAL A 190 -18.74 5.90 -15.86
C VAL A 190 -19.78 6.81 -15.22
N TYR A 191 -20.83 6.18 -14.71
CA TYR A 191 -21.87 6.83 -13.91
C TYR A 191 -21.61 6.58 -12.44
N GLN A 192 -21.61 7.66 -11.66
CA GLN A 192 -21.40 7.62 -10.22
C GLN A 192 -22.77 7.60 -9.53
N VAL A 193 -23.03 6.55 -8.75
CA VAL A 193 -24.32 6.33 -8.09
C VAL A 193 -24.12 6.50 -6.58
N PRO A 194 -24.52 7.65 -6.00
CA PRO A 194 -24.45 7.85 -4.55
C PRO A 194 -25.51 7.01 -3.84
N ILE A 195 -25.10 6.38 -2.74
CA ILE A 195 -25.90 5.51 -1.89
C ILE A 195 -25.75 6.02 -0.45
N PHE A 196 -26.87 6.36 0.19
CA PHE A 196 -26.91 6.89 1.54
C PHE A 196 -27.54 5.87 2.49
N ALA A 197 -26.79 5.38 3.47
CA ALA A 197 -27.30 4.49 4.51
C ALA A 197 -28.30 5.21 5.42
N GLN A 198 -29.30 4.47 5.88
CA GLN A 198 -30.16 4.93 6.99
C GLN A 198 -29.46 4.61 8.31
N LEU A 199 -28.51 5.46 8.71
CA LEU A 199 -27.87 5.33 10.01
C LEU A 199 -28.95 5.45 11.09
N ARG A 200 -29.10 4.41 11.94
CA ARG A 200 -30.02 4.45 13.09
C ARG A 200 -29.61 5.65 13.95
N GLY A 201 -30.43 6.70 13.92
CA GLY A 201 -30.18 7.90 14.68
C GLY A 201 -30.16 7.56 16.16
N ASP A 202 -28.98 7.67 16.77
CA ASP A 202 -28.89 7.82 18.22
C ASP A 202 -29.72 9.07 18.56
N GLY A 203 -30.76 8.90 19.39
CA GLY A 203 -31.91 9.79 19.51
C GLY A 203 -31.61 11.22 20.00
N ARG A 204 -31.00 12.05 19.14
CA ARG A 204 -30.90 13.51 19.32
C ARG A 204 -31.13 14.20 17.97
N ARG A 205 -32.40 14.32 17.59
CA ARG A 205 -32.84 15.35 16.63
C ARG A 205 -32.58 16.73 17.25
N PRO A 206 -31.83 17.65 16.63
CA PRO A 206 -31.90 19.06 16.98
C PRO A 206 -33.17 19.63 16.35
N SER A 207 -34.14 20.01 17.18
CA SER A 207 -35.27 20.83 16.76
C SER A 207 -34.77 22.19 16.22
N PRO A 208 -35.43 22.79 15.22
CA PRO A 208 -35.07 24.11 14.74
C PRO A 208 -35.53 25.17 15.75
N GLY A 209 -34.58 25.91 16.32
CA GLY A 209 -34.83 27.20 16.98
C GLY A 209 -35.32 27.16 18.43
N SER A 210 -34.39 27.28 19.37
CA SER A 210 -34.42 28.32 20.43
C SER A 210 -33.16 28.17 21.27
N GLY A 211 -32.48 29.30 21.49
CA GLY A 211 -31.15 29.36 22.09
C GLY A 211 -31.07 28.64 23.44
N ARG A 212 -30.20 27.64 23.50
CA ARG A 212 -29.56 27.21 24.75
C ARG A 212 -28.16 26.71 24.41
N SER A 213 -27.20 27.50 24.84
CA SER A 213 -25.76 27.28 24.79
C SER A 213 -25.41 25.87 25.27
N SER A 214 -24.89 25.04 24.36
CA SER A 214 -24.11 23.87 24.74
C SER A 214 -22.68 24.32 25.08
N PRO A 215 -22.04 23.77 26.13
CA PRO A 215 -20.79 24.29 26.65
C PRO A 215 -19.62 23.90 25.75
N THR A 216 -19.37 24.70 24.71
CA THR A 216 -18.05 24.81 24.09
C THR A 216 -17.23 25.84 24.88
N SER A 217 -16.89 25.53 26.11
CA SER A 217 -15.82 26.21 26.83
C SER A 217 -14.97 25.15 27.54
N HIS A 218 -13.65 25.34 27.51
CA HIS A 218 -12.62 24.50 28.13
C HIS A 218 -12.07 23.31 27.32
N ARG A 219 -11.68 23.49 26.04
CA ARG A 219 -10.52 22.73 25.47
C ARG A 219 -9.60 23.54 24.55
N ASN A 220 -9.71 24.87 24.52
CA ASN A 220 -8.81 25.74 23.75
C ASN A 220 -7.48 26.08 24.47
N GLU A 221 -7.19 25.53 25.65
CA GLU A 221 -5.90 25.72 26.34
C GLU A 221 -4.82 24.72 25.89
N LEU A 222 -4.78 24.37 24.60
CA LEU A 222 -3.72 23.53 24.05
C LEU A 222 -2.73 24.28 23.15
N TRP A 223 -3.02 25.52 22.76
CA TRP A 223 -2.17 26.32 21.87
C TRP A 223 -2.10 27.78 22.30
N SER A 224 -0.96 28.18 22.85
CA SER A 224 -0.57 29.58 22.95
C SER A 224 -0.01 30.06 21.60
N PRO A 225 -0.22 31.31 21.17
CA PRO A 225 0.27 31.85 19.90
C PRO A 225 1.79 32.07 19.77
N GLU A 226 2.61 31.61 20.72
CA GLU A 226 4.04 31.97 20.80
C GLU A 226 4.98 31.09 19.95
N ASP A 227 4.48 30.04 19.27
CA ASP A 227 5.30 29.19 18.37
C ASP A 227 5.34 29.71 16.91
N LYS A 228 5.17 31.03 16.70
CA LYS A 228 5.24 31.69 15.38
C LYS A 228 6.37 32.70 15.29
N GLU A 229 7.60 32.28 15.50
CA GLU A 229 8.76 32.95 14.91
C GLU A 229 9.68 31.89 14.29
N ASP A 230 10.30 32.24 13.17
CA ASP A 230 11.12 31.42 12.26
C ASP A 230 10.39 30.64 11.16
N ALA A 231 9.63 31.40 10.36
CA ALA A 231 9.41 31.09 8.95
C ALA A 231 9.39 32.37 8.12
N HIS A 232 10.53 33.07 8.05
CA HIS A 232 10.75 34.12 7.06
C HIS A 232 11.44 33.56 5.83
N THR A 233 10.66 33.32 4.76
CA THR A 233 11.11 33.51 3.38
C THR A 233 9.96 34.08 2.55
N ASN A 234 10.27 35.19 1.88
CA ASN A 234 9.40 36.07 1.12
C ASN A 234 8.48 35.37 0.10
N ASN A 235 7.20 35.74 0.10
CA ASN A 235 6.58 36.17 -1.16
C ASN A 235 5.39 37.11 -0.90
N SER A 236 5.37 38.21 -1.65
CA SER A 236 4.50 39.37 -1.50
C SER A 236 3.05 39.12 -1.91
N ASN A 237 2.16 39.85 -1.24
CA ASN A 237 0.72 40.03 -1.48
C ASN A 237 0.30 40.10 -2.96
N GLU A 238 -0.71 39.32 -3.32
CA GLU A 238 -1.90 39.82 -4.04
C GLU A 238 -3.17 39.20 -3.42
N ARG A 239 -3.91 40.01 -2.66
CA ARG A 239 -5.24 39.67 -2.16
C ARG A 239 -6.27 40.00 -3.24
N ALA A 240 -6.76 38.99 -3.94
CA ALA A 240 -8.04 39.09 -4.64
C ALA A 240 -9.15 38.58 -3.71
N ALA A 241 -10.01 39.49 -3.26
CA ALA A 241 -11.23 39.14 -2.54
C ALA A 241 -12.18 38.38 -3.48
N SER A 242 -12.68 37.22 -3.03
CA SER A 242 -13.82 36.55 -3.67
C SER A 242 -14.94 36.36 -2.65
N PRO A 243 -16.18 36.78 -2.95
CA PRO A 243 -17.33 36.61 -2.09
C PRO A 243 -17.94 35.22 -2.32
N GLY A 244 -18.16 34.47 -1.25
CA GLY A 244 -18.86 33.18 -1.32
C GLY A 244 -18.58 32.34 -0.08
N GLY A 245 -19.57 32.24 0.81
CA GLY A 245 -19.49 31.39 1.99
C GLY A 245 -19.32 29.93 1.58
N LYS A 246 -18.11 29.38 1.75
CA LYS A 246 -17.88 27.94 1.67
C LYS A 246 -18.53 27.29 2.90
N THR A 247 -19.61 26.56 2.69
CA THR A 247 -20.12 25.59 3.66
C THR A 247 -18.98 24.64 4.01
N LYS A 248 -18.64 24.51 5.30
CA LYS A 248 -17.66 23.52 5.76
C LYS A 248 -18.23 22.14 5.40
N SER A 249 -17.65 21.46 4.41
CA SER A 249 -17.98 20.07 4.07
C SER A 249 -17.60 19.17 5.24
N THR A 250 -18.57 18.82 6.08
CA THR A 250 -18.42 17.86 7.17
C THR A 250 -18.35 16.43 6.62
N ARG A 251 -17.70 15.51 7.35
CA ARG A 251 -17.75 14.07 7.07
C ARG A 251 -19.21 13.60 6.94
N ASP A 252 -19.50 12.79 5.92
CA ASP A 252 -20.75 12.06 5.80
C ASP A 252 -20.44 10.54 5.81
N PRO A 253 -20.54 9.88 6.97
CA PRO A 253 -20.23 8.46 7.09
C PRO A 253 -21.30 7.57 6.42
N SER A 254 -22.44 8.12 6.01
CA SER A 254 -23.53 7.36 5.38
C SER A 254 -23.37 7.20 3.87
N LEU A 255 -22.41 7.89 3.24
CA LEU A 255 -22.26 7.91 1.79
C LEU A 255 -21.29 6.84 1.28
N VAL A 256 -21.77 6.04 0.33
CA VAL A 256 -20.98 5.21 -0.59
C VAL A 256 -21.27 5.66 -2.02
N VAL A 257 -20.25 5.64 -2.88
CA VAL A 257 -20.41 5.86 -4.32
C VAL A 257 -20.16 4.53 -5.04
N ALA A 258 -21.19 4.00 -5.71
CA ALA A 258 -21.04 2.89 -6.64
C ALA A 258 -20.72 3.43 -8.05
N PHE A 259 -20.06 2.61 -8.87
CA PHE A 259 -19.67 2.99 -10.23
C PHE A 259 -20.30 2.03 -11.23
N VAL A 260 -21.14 2.57 -12.12
CA VAL A 260 -21.67 1.83 -13.27
C VAL A 260 -20.85 2.22 -14.50
N CYS A 261 -20.16 1.25 -15.09
CA CYS A 261 -19.21 1.47 -16.17
C CYS A 261 -19.72 0.83 -17.47
N LYS A 262 -20.04 1.65 -18.46
CA LYS A 262 -20.54 1.23 -19.78
C LYS A 262 -19.42 1.37 -20.81
N LEU A 263 -18.91 0.25 -21.32
CA LEU A 263 -17.88 0.30 -22.36
C LEU A 263 -18.43 0.92 -23.64
N HIS A 264 -17.60 1.64 -24.39
CA HIS A 264 -18.01 2.15 -25.69
C HIS A 264 -18.15 1.02 -26.71
N PRO A 265 -19.15 1.05 -27.61
CA PRO A 265 -19.31 0.04 -28.64
C PRO A 265 -18.10 0.03 -29.58
N LYS A 266 -17.72 -1.16 -30.04
CA LYS A 266 -16.62 -1.31 -31.00
C LYS A 266 -17.19 -1.65 -32.37
N LYS A 267 -16.95 -0.76 -33.34
CA LYS A 267 -17.28 -0.99 -34.75
C LYS A 267 -16.65 -2.29 -35.25
N GLY A 268 -17.37 -2.99 -36.12
CA GLY A 268 -16.91 -4.21 -36.76
C GLY A 268 -15.58 -4.07 -37.52
N ASN A 269 -14.89 -5.19 -37.70
CA ASN A 269 -13.72 -5.25 -38.56
C ASN A 269 -14.15 -5.25 -40.02
N PHE A 270 -13.42 -4.52 -40.87
CA PHE A 270 -13.66 -4.53 -42.31
C PHE A 270 -13.01 -5.76 -42.93
N LEU A 271 -13.79 -6.52 -43.68
CA LEU A 271 -13.43 -7.80 -44.26
C LEU A 271 -12.83 -7.54 -45.65
N VAL A 272 -11.52 -7.29 -45.65
CA VAL A 272 -10.73 -6.91 -46.83
C VAL A 272 -10.91 -7.87 -48.00
N VAL A 273 -11.05 -9.17 -47.71
CA VAL A 273 -11.23 -10.21 -48.74
C VAL A 273 -12.59 -10.07 -49.43
N GLN A 274 -13.68 -10.03 -48.66
CA GLN A 274 -15.03 -9.85 -49.18
C GLN A 274 -15.19 -8.52 -49.93
N ALA A 275 -14.57 -7.45 -49.42
CA ALA A 275 -14.54 -6.16 -50.09
C ALA A 275 -13.88 -6.22 -51.47
N LYS A 276 -12.77 -6.95 -51.60
CA LYS A 276 -12.11 -7.17 -52.91
C LYS A 276 -12.99 -7.97 -53.85
N GLU A 277 -13.68 -9.00 -53.35
CA GLU A 277 -14.60 -9.82 -54.15
C GLU A 277 -15.80 -9.01 -54.68
N LEU A 278 -16.26 -8.03 -53.91
CA LEU A 278 -17.32 -7.11 -54.33
C LEU A 278 -16.84 -5.97 -55.24
N GLY A 279 -15.54 -5.91 -55.56
CA GLY A 279 -14.95 -4.94 -56.47
C GLY A 279 -14.58 -3.60 -55.84
N LEU A 280 -14.55 -3.50 -54.50
CA LEU A 280 -14.12 -2.27 -53.83
C LEU A 280 -12.63 -2.00 -54.08
N PRO A 281 -12.21 -0.72 -54.19
CA PRO A 281 -10.86 -0.34 -54.60
C PRO A 281 -9.84 -0.44 -53.44
N VAL A 282 -9.77 -1.62 -52.81
CA VAL A 282 -8.94 -1.94 -51.65
C VAL A 282 -7.46 -1.72 -51.97
N GLY A 283 -6.77 -0.94 -51.14
CA GLY A 283 -5.37 -0.57 -51.33
C GLY A 283 -5.14 0.76 -52.05
N THR A 284 -6.21 1.45 -52.48
CA THR A 284 -6.14 2.81 -53.02
C THR A 284 -6.55 3.86 -51.99
N ALA A 285 -6.22 5.14 -52.20
CA ALA A 285 -6.68 6.23 -51.33
C ALA A 285 -8.22 6.38 -51.29
N ALA A 286 -8.92 5.90 -52.33
CA ALA A 286 -10.37 6.02 -52.48
C ALA A 286 -11.17 5.09 -51.56
N ILE A 287 -10.56 4.02 -51.03
CA ILE A 287 -11.27 3.07 -50.16
C ILE A 287 -11.56 3.63 -48.76
N GLY A 288 -10.76 4.60 -48.29
CA GLY A 288 -10.84 5.12 -46.92
C GLY A 288 -12.24 5.66 -46.57
N PRO A 289 -12.80 6.60 -47.35
CA PRO A 289 -14.16 7.11 -47.14
C PRO A 289 -15.25 6.02 -47.22
N LEU A 290 -15.07 5.03 -48.10
CA LEU A 290 -16.02 3.92 -48.27
C LEU A 290 -16.03 3.00 -47.04
N ILE A 291 -14.85 2.66 -46.50
CA ILE A 291 -14.72 1.89 -45.26
C ILE A 291 -15.36 2.64 -44.09
N ALA A 292 -15.14 3.95 -43.99
CA ALA A 292 -15.74 4.76 -42.93
C ALA A 292 -17.28 4.73 -43.00
N ALA A 293 -17.85 4.97 -44.18
CA ALA A 293 -19.29 4.92 -44.40
C ALA A 293 -19.90 3.54 -44.06
N LEU A 294 -19.27 2.47 -44.53
CA LEU A 294 -19.71 1.09 -44.26
C LEU A 294 -19.60 0.72 -42.78
N LYS A 295 -18.53 1.12 -42.09
CA LYS A 295 -18.37 0.93 -40.64
C LYS A 295 -19.32 1.78 -39.80
N ASP A 296 -19.82 2.88 -40.34
CA ASP A 296 -20.87 3.71 -39.74
C ASP A 296 -22.29 3.16 -40.01
N GLY A 297 -22.38 1.97 -40.61
CA GLY A 297 -23.67 1.33 -40.90
C GLY A 297 -24.38 1.90 -42.14
N LYS A 298 -23.70 2.68 -42.97
CA LYS A 298 -24.29 3.24 -44.20
C LYS A 298 -24.03 2.30 -45.37
N THR A 299 -25.10 1.93 -46.07
CA THR A 299 -25.03 1.29 -47.37
C THR A 299 -24.41 2.26 -48.39
N ILE A 300 -23.49 1.77 -49.21
CA ILE A 300 -22.85 2.57 -50.26
C ILE A 300 -23.20 2.01 -51.64
N THR A 301 -23.20 2.89 -52.64
CA THR A 301 -23.25 2.48 -54.04
C THR A 301 -21.85 2.66 -54.65
N TYR A 302 -21.28 1.57 -55.18
CA TYR A 302 -19.98 1.60 -55.86
C TYR A 302 -20.09 0.84 -57.19
N GLU A 303 -19.71 1.49 -58.30
CA GLU A 303 -19.79 0.94 -59.66
C GLU A 303 -21.17 0.33 -60.00
N GLY A 304 -22.24 0.96 -59.53
CA GLY A 304 -23.62 0.52 -59.78
C GLY A 304 -24.11 -0.64 -58.89
N LYS A 305 -23.29 -1.16 -57.98
CA LYS A 305 -23.67 -2.17 -56.98
C LYS A 305 -23.94 -1.52 -55.63
N GLU A 306 -25.00 -1.98 -54.96
CA GLU A 306 -25.30 -1.63 -53.57
C GLU A 306 -24.53 -2.58 -52.65
N ILE A 307 -23.67 -2.04 -51.78
CA ILE A 307 -22.87 -2.81 -50.83
C ILE A 307 -23.30 -2.43 -49.42
N ARG A 308 -23.78 -3.41 -48.67
CA ARG A 308 -24.27 -3.22 -47.31
C ARG A 308 -23.16 -3.47 -46.29
N PRO A 309 -23.23 -2.86 -45.10
CA PRO A 309 -22.26 -3.11 -44.03
C PRO A 309 -22.07 -4.59 -43.73
N GLU A 310 -23.12 -5.39 -43.68
CA GLU A 310 -23.09 -6.83 -43.41
C GLU A 310 -22.33 -7.66 -44.45
N ASP A 311 -22.16 -7.14 -45.67
CA ASP A 311 -21.43 -7.84 -46.74
C ASP A 311 -19.91 -7.75 -46.59
N VAL A 312 -19.43 -6.77 -45.80
CA VAL A 312 -18.00 -6.39 -45.74
C VAL A 312 -17.51 -5.98 -44.36
N CYS A 313 -18.36 -6.02 -43.34
CA CYS A 313 -18.01 -5.73 -41.95
C CYS A 313 -18.54 -6.83 -41.02
N THR A 314 -17.75 -7.20 -40.01
CA THR A 314 -18.29 -8.00 -38.90
C THR A 314 -19.34 -7.19 -38.11
N PRO A 315 -20.24 -7.83 -37.34
CA PRO A 315 -21.16 -7.11 -36.46
C PRO A 315 -20.43 -6.16 -35.48
N THR A 316 -21.11 -5.08 -35.11
CA THR A 316 -20.67 -4.19 -34.03
C THR A 316 -20.72 -4.93 -32.71
N TYR A 317 -19.64 -4.86 -31.94
CA TYR A 317 -19.58 -5.47 -30.62
C TYR A 317 -20.21 -4.51 -29.60
N PRO A 318 -21.24 -4.94 -28.84
CA PRO A 318 -21.88 -4.10 -27.86
C PRO A 318 -20.90 -3.70 -26.75
N GLY A 319 -21.24 -2.65 -26.03
CA GLY A 319 -20.51 -2.16 -24.87
C GLY A 319 -21.00 -2.84 -23.60
N PRO A 320 -20.38 -3.93 -23.11
CA PRO A 320 -20.85 -4.56 -21.88
C PRO A 320 -20.76 -3.57 -20.71
N VAL A 321 -21.69 -3.70 -19.78
CA VAL A 321 -21.74 -2.91 -18.56
C VAL A 321 -21.14 -3.73 -17.42
N PHE A 322 -20.33 -3.11 -16.57
CA PHE A 322 -19.94 -3.68 -15.28
C PHE A 322 -20.20 -2.69 -14.15
N ILE A 323 -20.46 -3.21 -12.95
CA ILE A 323 -20.77 -2.42 -11.77
C ILE A 323 -19.70 -2.70 -10.71
N VAL A 324 -19.18 -1.65 -10.07
CA VAL A 324 -18.35 -1.76 -8.86
C VAL A 324 -19.12 -1.13 -7.71
N ILE A 325 -19.40 -1.94 -6.69
CA ILE A 325 -20.21 -1.52 -5.54
C ILE A 325 -19.55 -1.94 -4.22
N GLU A 326 -19.60 -1.03 -3.26
CA GLU A 326 -19.26 -1.33 -1.87
C GLU A 326 -20.54 -1.32 -1.03
N CYS A 327 -20.65 -2.28 -0.10
CA CYS A 327 -21.69 -2.28 0.92
C CYS A 327 -21.00 -2.63 2.24
N PRO A 328 -20.48 -1.63 2.98
CA PRO A 328 -19.51 -1.88 4.05
C PRO A 328 -20.12 -2.53 5.29
N SER A 329 -21.43 -2.39 5.51
CA SER A 329 -22.13 -2.93 6.67
C SER A 329 -23.62 -3.12 6.40
N GLU A 330 -24.34 -3.74 7.34
CA GLU A 330 -25.77 -4.05 7.20
C GLU A 330 -26.63 -2.78 7.08
N GLU A 331 -26.20 -1.65 7.65
CA GLU A 331 -26.88 -0.36 7.56
C GLU A 331 -26.97 0.18 6.12
N PHE A 332 -26.09 -0.29 5.22
CA PHE A 332 -26.09 0.08 3.80
C PHE A 332 -26.93 -0.86 2.95
N ALA A 333 -27.25 -2.06 3.44
CA ALA A 333 -27.86 -3.12 2.64
C ALA A 333 -29.18 -2.68 2.01
N GLU A 334 -30.06 -2.03 2.78
CA GLU A 334 -31.34 -1.52 2.28
C GLU A 334 -31.16 -0.46 1.20
N ALA A 335 -30.27 0.51 1.43
CA ALA A 335 -30.02 1.61 0.49
C ALA A 335 -29.44 1.10 -0.83
N VAL A 336 -28.56 0.10 -0.78
CA VAL A 336 -28.05 -0.59 -1.98
C VAL A 336 -29.17 -1.34 -2.70
N CYS A 337 -29.94 -2.14 -1.96
CA CYS A 337 -30.91 -3.08 -2.56
C CYS A 337 -32.15 -2.40 -3.16
N THR A 338 -32.42 -1.15 -2.76
CA THR A 338 -33.56 -0.35 -3.22
C THR A 338 -33.17 0.77 -4.20
N ASN A 339 -31.88 0.93 -4.49
CA ASN A 339 -31.40 1.98 -5.38
C ASN A 339 -31.93 1.82 -6.80
N GLN A 340 -32.63 2.85 -7.30
CA GLN A 340 -33.29 2.81 -8.61
C GLN A 340 -32.31 2.89 -9.79
N GLU A 341 -31.13 3.51 -9.64
CA GLU A 341 -30.14 3.58 -10.71
C GLU A 341 -29.48 2.21 -10.93
N LEU A 342 -29.20 1.47 -9.86
CA LEU A 342 -28.66 0.11 -9.94
C LEU A 342 -29.68 -0.88 -10.51
N SER A 343 -30.97 -0.74 -10.14
CA SER A 343 -32.00 -1.69 -10.57
C SER A 343 -32.25 -1.70 -12.09
N ARG A 344 -31.89 -0.62 -12.80
CA ARG A 344 -31.95 -0.54 -14.27
C ARG A 344 -31.08 -1.57 -14.98
N TYR A 345 -30.04 -2.06 -14.32
CA TYR A 345 -29.08 -3.02 -14.87
C TYR A 345 -29.31 -4.46 -14.36
N GLN A 346 -30.37 -4.69 -13.58
CA GLN A 346 -30.73 -6.01 -13.05
C GLN A 346 -31.68 -6.77 -13.98
N ARG A 347 -32.61 -6.08 -14.63
CA ARG A 347 -33.60 -6.68 -15.52
C ARG A 347 -33.42 -6.09 -16.91
N GLY A 348 -33.44 -6.92 -17.95
CA GLY A 348 -33.34 -6.47 -19.35
C GLY A 348 -34.51 -5.56 -19.72
N GLY A 349 -34.31 -4.25 -19.50
CA GLY A 349 -35.31 -3.20 -19.63
C GLY A 349 -34.80 -2.10 -20.57
N THR A 350 -34.61 -0.88 -20.05
CA THR A 350 -34.10 0.25 -20.85
C THR A 350 -32.60 0.19 -21.10
N GLU A 351 -31.85 -0.51 -20.24
CA GLU A 351 -30.40 -0.70 -20.34
C GLU A 351 -30.08 -2.19 -20.41
N ASP A 352 -28.93 -2.52 -21.03
CA ASP A 352 -28.42 -3.89 -21.03
C ASP A 352 -28.06 -4.32 -19.60
N PRO A 353 -28.36 -5.57 -19.19
CA PRO A 353 -27.94 -6.08 -17.90
C PRO A 353 -26.42 -6.03 -17.72
N ALA A 354 -25.98 -5.87 -16.46
CA ALA A 354 -24.55 -5.91 -16.15
C ALA A 354 -23.96 -7.29 -16.51
N ALA A 355 -22.83 -7.29 -17.23
CA ALA A 355 -22.05 -8.49 -17.49
C ALA A 355 -21.29 -8.96 -16.23
N LEU A 356 -20.83 -8.00 -15.41
CA LEU A 356 -20.11 -8.27 -14.17
C LEU A 356 -20.56 -7.30 -13.06
N VAL A 357 -20.77 -7.82 -11.86
CA VAL A 357 -20.90 -7.01 -10.63
C VAL A 357 -19.76 -7.35 -9.68
N VAL A 358 -18.98 -6.34 -9.30
CA VAL A 358 -17.89 -6.42 -8.32
C VAL A 358 -18.42 -5.94 -6.97
N HIS A 359 -18.48 -6.86 -6.01
CA HIS A 359 -18.96 -6.64 -4.66
C HIS A 359 -17.78 -6.51 -3.69
N MET A 360 -17.60 -5.32 -3.11
CA MET A 360 -16.73 -5.09 -1.97
C MET A 360 -17.61 -5.09 -0.73
N THR A 361 -17.87 -6.27 -0.17
CA THR A 361 -18.98 -6.47 0.79
C THR A 361 -18.65 -7.60 1.77
N PRO A 362 -18.73 -7.36 3.09
CA PRO A 362 -18.42 -8.36 4.09
C PRO A 362 -19.47 -9.49 4.11
N GLU A 363 -19.07 -10.64 4.67
CA GLU A 363 -19.95 -11.81 4.74
C GLU A 363 -21.23 -11.58 5.55
N SER A 364 -21.18 -10.74 6.60
CA SER A 364 -22.36 -10.36 7.38
C SER A 364 -23.49 -9.80 6.50
N VAL A 365 -23.15 -8.95 5.53
CA VAL A 365 -24.10 -8.37 4.57
C VAL A 365 -24.54 -9.42 3.55
N LEU A 366 -23.62 -10.20 2.98
CA LEU A 366 -23.94 -11.24 1.99
C LEU A 366 -24.87 -12.33 2.53
N LYS A 367 -24.85 -12.56 3.85
CA LYS A 367 -25.74 -13.51 4.52
C LYS A 367 -27.18 -13.03 4.64
N THR A 368 -27.41 -11.71 4.60
CA THR A 368 -28.76 -11.16 4.69
C THR A 368 -29.62 -11.59 3.50
N ASP A 369 -30.86 -11.97 3.77
CA ASP A 369 -31.78 -12.39 2.72
C ASP A 369 -32.07 -11.26 1.73
N GLN A 370 -32.07 -10.02 2.21
CA GLN A 370 -32.26 -8.84 1.38
C GLN A 370 -31.18 -8.72 0.29
N TYR A 371 -29.90 -8.89 0.66
CA TYR A 371 -28.81 -8.79 -0.29
C TYR A 371 -28.77 -9.98 -1.26
N LYS A 372 -29.05 -11.20 -0.77
CA LYS A 372 -29.18 -12.40 -1.63
C LYS A 372 -30.26 -12.21 -2.68
N GLN A 373 -31.46 -11.80 -2.26
CA GLN A 373 -32.57 -11.52 -3.19
C GLN A 373 -32.24 -10.40 -4.16
N TRP A 374 -31.42 -9.43 -3.76
CA TRP A 374 -30.96 -8.37 -4.66
C TRP A 374 -29.98 -8.92 -5.71
N MET A 375 -29.04 -9.79 -5.34
CA MET A 375 -28.16 -10.46 -6.31
C MET A 375 -28.95 -11.35 -7.29
N GLU A 376 -29.96 -12.07 -6.81
CA GLU A 376 -30.84 -12.93 -7.63
C GLU A 376 -31.70 -12.17 -8.65
N ARG A 377 -31.77 -10.83 -8.58
CA ARG A 377 -32.49 -10.02 -9.58
C ARG A 377 -31.71 -9.86 -10.87
N PHE A 378 -30.38 -10.06 -10.86
CA PHE A 378 -29.56 -10.06 -12.06
C PHE A 378 -29.81 -11.34 -12.88
N PRO A 379 -29.72 -11.31 -14.22
CA PRO A 379 -29.89 -12.52 -15.03
C PRO A 379 -28.77 -13.53 -14.74
N SER A 380 -29.02 -14.80 -15.04
CA SER A 380 -28.02 -15.88 -14.88
C SER A 380 -26.76 -15.71 -15.74
N THR A 381 -26.76 -14.78 -16.70
CA THR A 381 -25.59 -14.40 -17.50
C THR A 381 -24.68 -13.39 -16.82
N THR A 382 -25.11 -12.78 -15.70
CA THR A 382 -24.31 -11.84 -14.93
C THR A 382 -23.35 -12.62 -14.02
N GLU A 383 -22.07 -12.29 -14.11
CA GLU A 383 -21.04 -12.82 -13.22
C GLU A 383 -20.92 -11.94 -11.98
N HIS A 384 -20.69 -12.55 -10.82
CA HIS A 384 -20.49 -11.82 -9.55
C HIS A 384 -19.09 -12.07 -8.99
N LEU A 385 -18.31 -11.00 -8.83
CA LEU A 385 -16.98 -11.04 -8.21
C LEU A 385 -17.05 -10.50 -6.78
N ILE A 386 -16.64 -11.27 -5.78
CA ILE A 386 -16.71 -10.86 -4.38
C ILE A 386 -15.31 -10.66 -3.79
N LEU A 387 -15.03 -9.44 -3.33
CA LEU A 387 -13.80 -9.05 -2.64
C LEU A 387 -14.10 -8.81 -1.17
N ASN A 388 -13.64 -9.70 -0.29
CA ASN A 388 -13.79 -9.59 1.15
C ASN A 388 -12.83 -10.53 1.90
N GLU A 389 -12.94 -10.56 3.23
CA GLU A 389 -12.00 -11.26 4.11
C GLU A 389 -12.00 -12.79 3.93
N GLN A 390 -12.99 -13.37 3.23
CA GLN A 390 -13.01 -14.79 2.87
C GLN A 390 -12.07 -15.13 1.71
N ALA A 391 -11.55 -14.14 0.99
CA ALA A 391 -10.57 -14.37 -0.06
C ALA A 391 -9.32 -15.02 0.53
N SER A 392 -9.04 -16.26 0.13
CA SER A 392 -7.85 -17.00 0.52
C SER A 392 -6.87 -17.03 -0.64
N THR A 393 -5.98 -16.04 -0.68
CA THR A 393 -4.99 -15.87 -1.76
C THR A 393 -3.76 -15.16 -1.22
N VAL A 394 -2.59 -15.46 -1.78
CA VAL A 394 -1.32 -14.83 -1.39
C VAL A 394 -0.98 -13.75 -2.39
N HIS A 395 -0.87 -12.50 -1.93
CA HIS A 395 -0.45 -11.38 -2.79
C HIS A 395 1.06 -11.14 -2.76
N ASN A 396 1.74 -11.35 -1.63
CA ASN A 396 3.17 -11.00 -1.47
C ASN A 396 4.12 -12.21 -1.64
N ILE A 397 4.11 -12.83 -2.82
CA ILE A 397 4.86 -14.06 -3.12
C ILE A 397 6.36 -13.93 -2.82
N ARG A 398 6.98 -12.80 -3.16
CA ARG A 398 8.41 -12.55 -2.89
C ARG A 398 8.74 -12.56 -1.39
N SER A 399 7.82 -12.11 -0.54
CA SER A 399 7.98 -12.19 0.92
C SER A 399 7.98 -13.64 1.39
N HIS A 400 7.08 -14.48 0.87
CA HIS A 400 7.02 -15.90 1.22
C HIS A 400 8.28 -16.65 0.75
N LYS A 401 8.73 -16.37 -0.48
CA LYS A 401 9.95 -16.96 -1.01
C LYS A 401 11.18 -16.65 -0.17
N ILE A 402 11.42 -15.38 0.13
CA ILE A 402 12.58 -14.98 0.93
C ILE A 402 12.49 -15.58 2.33
N GLN A 403 11.31 -15.56 2.95
CA GLN A 403 11.15 -16.13 4.28
C GLN A 403 11.39 -17.65 4.29
N ALA A 404 10.92 -18.39 3.28
CA ALA A 404 11.19 -19.82 3.16
C ALA A 404 12.69 -20.11 3.05
N GLN A 405 13.42 -19.31 2.27
CA GLN A 405 14.87 -19.45 2.10
C GLN A 405 15.63 -19.10 3.39
N LEU A 406 15.24 -18.04 4.10
CA LEU A 406 15.81 -17.67 5.39
C LEU A 406 15.47 -18.69 6.50
N ASN A 407 14.29 -19.30 6.45
CA ASN A 407 13.88 -20.36 7.37
C ASN A 407 14.81 -21.57 7.29
N MET A 408 15.28 -21.94 6.08
CA MET A 408 16.26 -23.02 5.92
C MET A 408 17.54 -22.79 6.74
N ILE A 409 17.93 -21.52 6.91
CA ILE A 409 19.11 -21.10 7.69
C ILE A 409 18.81 -21.18 9.18
N HIS A 410 17.73 -20.52 9.64
CA HIS A 410 17.39 -20.45 11.05
C HIS A 410 15.87 -20.35 11.30
N PRO A 411 15.14 -21.47 11.44
CA PRO A 411 13.68 -21.48 11.56
C PRO A 411 13.12 -20.69 12.76
N GLU A 412 13.89 -20.63 13.85
CA GLU A 412 13.51 -19.89 15.04
C GLU A 412 13.75 -18.38 14.95
N ILE A 413 14.54 -17.90 14.00
CA ILE A 413 14.74 -16.45 13.78
C ILE A 413 13.89 -16.01 12.59
N PHE A 414 13.71 -16.91 11.61
CA PHE A 414 12.92 -16.69 10.41
C PHE A 414 11.77 -17.70 10.38
N PRO A 415 10.69 -17.47 11.15
CA PRO A 415 9.53 -18.35 11.15
C PRO A 415 8.84 -18.32 9.78
N GLU A 416 8.20 -19.41 9.38
CA GLU A 416 7.40 -19.43 8.16
C GLU A 416 6.24 -18.42 8.25
N LEU A 417 5.89 -17.81 7.11
CA LEU A 417 4.74 -16.92 7.05
C LEU A 417 3.44 -17.73 7.09
N LYS A 418 2.49 -17.23 7.86
CA LYS A 418 1.18 -17.83 8.06
C LYS A 418 0.16 -17.18 7.13
N ALA A 419 -0.86 -17.95 6.77
CA ALA A 419 -2.08 -17.43 6.16
C ALA A 419 -3.14 -17.24 7.26
N TYR A 420 -3.83 -16.10 7.24
CA TYR A 420 -5.01 -15.91 8.07
C TYR A 420 -6.20 -16.64 7.43
N LYS A 421 -6.97 -17.37 8.23
CA LYS A 421 -8.22 -18.00 7.79
C LYS A 421 -9.39 -17.39 8.53
N SER A 422 -10.33 -16.83 7.77
CA SER A 422 -11.57 -16.34 8.36
C SER A 422 -12.32 -17.48 9.07
N LYS A 423 -12.66 -17.26 10.34
CA LYS A 423 -13.48 -18.20 11.15
C LYS A 423 -14.96 -18.16 10.78
N GLU A 424 -15.37 -17.13 10.03
CA GLU A 424 -16.76 -16.94 9.64
C GLU A 424 -17.13 -17.89 8.49
N ALA A 425 -18.33 -18.48 8.52
CA ALA A 425 -18.83 -19.27 7.39
C ALA A 425 -19.13 -18.38 6.18
N GLN A 426 -18.82 -18.85 4.97
CA GLN A 426 -19.18 -18.16 3.73
C GLN A 426 -20.70 -18.13 3.52
N ALA A 427 -21.21 -17.04 2.97
CA ALA A 427 -22.60 -16.92 2.56
C ALA A 427 -22.93 -17.92 1.44
N ALA A 428 -24.03 -18.66 1.60
CA ALA A 428 -24.60 -19.47 0.55
C ALA A 428 -25.35 -18.56 -0.44
N LEU A 429 -24.82 -18.42 -1.64
CA LEU A 429 -25.37 -17.58 -2.72
C LEU A 429 -25.85 -18.47 -3.86
N HIS A 430 -27.03 -18.17 -4.41
CA HIS A 430 -27.67 -18.96 -5.48
C HIS A 430 -27.46 -18.38 -6.89
N VAL A 431 -26.46 -17.52 -7.05
CA VAL A 431 -26.06 -16.91 -8.33
C VAL A 431 -24.62 -17.30 -8.69
N PRO A 432 -24.23 -17.30 -9.98
CA PRO A 432 -22.84 -17.49 -10.38
C PRO A 432 -21.94 -16.46 -9.72
N ASN A 433 -21.04 -16.90 -8.85
CA ASN A 433 -20.15 -16.01 -8.12
C ASN A 433 -18.76 -16.62 -7.94
N ILE A 434 -17.75 -15.75 -7.93
CA ILE A 434 -16.35 -16.10 -7.70
C ILE A 434 -15.80 -15.22 -6.57
N ARG A 435 -15.06 -15.86 -5.66
CA ARG A 435 -14.29 -15.14 -4.64
C ARG A 435 -13.00 -14.63 -5.26
N ALA A 436 -12.64 -13.40 -4.93
CA ALA A 436 -11.47 -12.77 -5.51
C ALA A 436 -10.19 -13.52 -5.14
N GLU A 437 -9.34 -13.71 -6.14
CA GLU A 437 -7.99 -14.25 -6.01
C GLU A 437 -7.00 -13.22 -6.58
N CYS A 438 -5.77 -13.20 -6.06
CA CYS A 438 -4.74 -12.29 -6.54
C CYS A 438 -4.54 -12.46 -8.05
N LEU A 439 -4.60 -11.36 -8.80
CA LEU A 439 -4.47 -11.31 -10.26
C LEU A 439 -5.54 -12.05 -11.08
N LEU A 440 -6.60 -12.56 -10.45
CA LEU A 440 -7.78 -13.08 -11.18
C LEU A 440 -8.29 -12.01 -12.14
N LYS A 441 -8.52 -12.41 -13.40
CA LYS A 441 -9.04 -11.50 -14.42
C LYS A 441 -10.43 -11.93 -14.88
N PHE A 442 -11.27 -10.92 -15.10
CA PHE A 442 -12.47 -11.07 -15.91
C PHE A 442 -12.29 -10.31 -17.21
N GLN A 443 -12.19 -11.05 -18.32
CA GLN A 443 -12.09 -10.47 -19.64
C GLN A 443 -13.48 -9.98 -20.07
N LEU A 444 -13.61 -8.71 -20.46
CA LEU A 444 -14.85 -8.15 -21.01
C LEU A 444 -14.85 -8.18 -22.56
N ARG A 445 -13.66 -8.09 -23.16
CA ARG A 445 -13.43 -8.19 -24.61
C ARG A 445 -12.05 -8.77 -24.91
N PRO A 446 -11.88 -9.64 -25.93
CA PRO A 446 -12.83 -9.91 -27.00
C PRO A 446 -13.91 -10.94 -26.62
N VAL A 447 -13.60 -11.85 -25.70
CA VAL A 447 -14.50 -12.89 -25.21
C VAL A 447 -14.73 -12.66 -23.72
N MET A 448 -15.97 -12.79 -23.27
CA MET A 448 -16.31 -12.67 -21.85
C MET A 448 -15.99 -13.99 -21.14
N GLU A 449 -14.95 -13.99 -20.31
CA GLU A 449 -14.48 -15.18 -19.61
C GLU A 449 -13.62 -14.86 -18.39
N TRP A 450 -13.54 -15.81 -17.47
CA TRP A 450 -12.61 -15.80 -16.35
C TRP A 450 -11.24 -16.32 -16.79
N GLN A 451 -10.17 -15.60 -16.44
CA GLN A 451 -8.80 -16.03 -16.70
C GLN A 451 -8.03 -16.14 -15.39
N ARG A 452 -7.41 -17.31 -15.21
CA ARG A 452 -6.65 -17.73 -14.01
C ARG A 452 -5.15 -17.88 -14.29
N ASP A 453 -4.72 -17.57 -15.51
CA ASP A 453 -3.35 -17.70 -16.02
C ASP A 453 -2.31 -16.88 -15.23
N ALA A 454 -2.74 -15.76 -14.64
CA ALA A 454 -1.88 -14.84 -13.91
C ALA A 454 -1.90 -15.05 -12.40
N ILE A 455 -2.74 -15.94 -11.86
CA ILE A 455 -2.81 -16.17 -10.42
C ILE A 455 -1.48 -16.79 -9.98
N PRO A 456 -0.77 -16.18 -9.00
CA PRO A 456 0.51 -16.69 -8.59
C PRO A 456 0.36 -17.99 -7.79
N ALA A 457 1.22 -18.97 -8.07
CA ALA A 457 1.44 -20.11 -7.18
C ALA A 457 2.39 -19.68 -6.05
N CYS A 458 2.03 -20.03 -4.82
CA CYS A 458 2.90 -19.87 -3.65
C CYS A 458 3.34 -21.26 -3.19
N ASP A 459 4.42 -21.77 -3.81
CA ASP A 459 4.95 -23.10 -3.54
C ASP A 459 6.27 -23.02 -2.75
N THR A 460 6.20 -23.35 -1.47
CA THR A 460 7.37 -23.37 -0.57
C THR A 460 8.41 -24.40 -1.02
N GLU A 461 8.00 -25.55 -1.57
CA GLU A 461 8.91 -26.59 -2.03
C GLU A 461 9.70 -26.11 -3.25
N GLU A 462 9.05 -25.39 -4.17
CA GLU A 462 9.71 -24.76 -5.32
C GLU A 462 10.75 -23.72 -4.86
N PHE A 463 10.41 -22.89 -3.87
CA PHE A 463 11.33 -21.87 -3.33
C PHE A 463 12.57 -22.49 -2.68
N VAL A 464 12.39 -23.60 -1.95
CA VAL A 464 13.47 -24.37 -1.31
C VAL A 464 14.33 -25.05 -2.36
N LYS A 465 13.72 -25.61 -3.41
CA LYS A 465 14.45 -26.23 -4.53
C LYS A 465 15.31 -25.21 -5.25
N GLU A 466 14.76 -24.04 -5.59
CA GLU A 466 15.50 -22.97 -6.26
C GLU A 466 16.71 -22.52 -5.41
N ALA A 467 16.53 -22.40 -4.09
CA ALA A 467 17.65 -22.07 -3.20
C ALA A 467 18.71 -23.17 -3.15
N SER A 468 18.29 -24.44 -3.19
CA SER A 468 19.20 -25.59 -3.17
C SER A 468 20.05 -25.72 -4.45
N GLU A 469 19.61 -25.12 -5.55
CA GLU A 469 20.36 -25.05 -6.82
C GLU A 469 21.46 -23.97 -6.80
N VAL A 470 21.45 -23.06 -5.81
CA VAL A 470 22.50 -22.05 -5.65
C VAL A 470 23.80 -22.73 -5.19
N PRO A 471 24.93 -22.52 -5.91
CA PRO A 471 26.21 -23.15 -5.56
C PRO A 471 26.61 -22.90 -4.11
N ASN A 472 27.03 -23.97 -3.42
CA ASN A 472 27.42 -23.99 -2.00
C ASN A 472 26.32 -23.66 -0.98
N PHE A 473 25.12 -23.24 -1.38
CA PHE A 473 24.08 -22.78 -0.44
C PHE A 473 23.75 -23.81 0.64
N LEU A 474 23.47 -25.07 0.27
CA LEU A 474 23.16 -26.13 1.23
C LEU A 474 24.31 -26.41 2.20
N ARG A 475 25.57 -26.29 1.73
CA ARG A 475 26.74 -26.46 2.59
C ARG A 475 26.81 -25.36 3.63
N GLU A 476 26.64 -24.10 3.22
CA GLU A 476 26.61 -22.96 4.15
C GLU A 476 25.45 -23.07 5.14
N VAL A 477 24.26 -23.48 4.68
CA VAL A 477 23.09 -23.77 5.55
C VAL A 477 23.42 -24.85 6.59
N ASP A 478 24.06 -25.94 6.19
CA ASP A 478 24.45 -27.01 7.11
C ASP A 478 25.53 -26.55 8.10
N GLU A 479 26.46 -25.70 7.68
CA GLU A 479 27.41 -25.05 8.58
C GLU A 479 26.68 -24.19 9.62
N CYS A 480 25.74 -23.33 9.21
CA CYS A 480 24.89 -22.56 10.11
C CYS A 480 24.14 -23.44 11.12
N LYS A 481 23.56 -24.56 10.67
CA LYS A 481 22.84 -25.50 11.54
C LYS A 481 23.74 -26.18 12.56
N ARG A 482 24.99 -26.51 12.21
CA ARG A 482 25.95 -27.11 13.15
C ARG A 482 26.34 -26.17 14.27
N PHE A 483 26.50 -24.87 13.98
CA PHE A 483 26.71 -23.85 15.02
C PHE A 483 25.56 -23.78 16.03
N ARG A 484 24.31 -24.03 15.59
CA ARG A 484 23.14 -24.07 16.49
C ARG A 484 23.16 -25.26 17.45
N SER A 485 23.60 -26.45 16.99
CA SER A 485 23.61 -27.65 17.85
C SER A 485 24.58 -27.56 19.03
N THR A 486 25.62 -26.72 18.93
CA THR A 486 26.53 -26.41 20.04
C THR A 486 25.91 -25.45 21.08
N ASP A 487 25.00 -24.56 20.70
CA ASP A 487 24.29 -23.64 21.61
C ASP A 487 22.97 -24.22 22.18
N ALA A 488 22.36 -25.17 21.49
CA ALA A 488 21.05 -25.73 21.87
C ALA A 488 21.03 -26.42 23.25
N ALA A 489 22.17 -26.89 23.75
CA ALA A 489 22.31 -27.43 25.11
C ALA A 489 22.10 -26.37 26.20
N VAL A 490 22.21 -25.06 25.86
CA VAL A 490 21.97 -23.92 26.76
C VAL A 490 20.51 -23.43 26.69
N LEU A 491 19.81 -23.70 25.59
CA LEU A 491 18.44 -23.24 25.30
C LEU A 491 17.34 -24.20 25.78
N SER A 492 17.67 -25.45 26.14
CA SER A 492 16.71 -26.53 26.41
C SER A 492 15.90 -26.42 27.71
N GLY A 493 15.88 -25.25 28.36
CA GLY A 493 15.05 -25.06 29.55
C GLY A 493 14.94 -23.61 29.99
N ARG A 494 14.20 -22.74 29.26
CA ARG A 494 13.99 -21.36 29.71
C ARG A 494 12.59 -20.83 29.36
N ALA A 495 12.02 -20.08 30.32
CA ALA A 495 10.80 -19.30 30.21
C ALA A 495 10.84 -18.30 29.04
N GLU A 496 9.67 -17.78 28.60
CA GLU A 496 9.57 -16.69 27.62
C GLU A 496 10.51 -15.53 28.00
N LYS A 497 11.55 -15.29 27.19
CA LYS A 497 12.54 -14.23 27.44
C LYS A 497 12.18 -12.97 26.65
N HIS A 498 12.21 -11.84 27.34
CA HIS A 498 11.87 -10.53 26.79
C HIS A 498 13.03 -9.55 27.00
N PRO A 499 13.37 -8.73 25.99
CA PRO A 499 12.52 -8.39 24.87
C PRO A 499 12.69 -9.35 23.68
N GLU A 500 11.59 -9.69 23.03
CA GLU A 500 11.62 -10.27 21.67
C GLU A 500 11.36 -9.14 20.66
N VAL A 501 12.17 -9.05 19.61
CA VAL A 501 12.02 -8.04 18.55
C VAL A 501 11.62 -8.71 17.24
N VAL A 502 10.52 -8.26 16.65
CA VAL A 502 10.03 -8.69 15.34
C VAL A 502 10.12 -7.54 14.35
N PHE A 503 10.93 -7.71 13.32
CA PHE A 503 11.12 -6.71 12.26
C PHE A 503 10.02 -6.88 11.21
N LEU A 504 8.96 -6.10 11.31
CA LEU A 504 7.83 -6.18 10.37
C LEU A 504 8.16 -5.48 9.05
N GLY A 505 9.06 -4.51 9.03
CA GLY A 505 9.49 -3.85 7.81
C GLY A 505 10.83 -3.17 7.98
N THR A 506 11.70 -3.34 6.98
CA THR A 506 13.13 -3.07 7.07
C THR A 506 13.67 -2.18 5.94
N GLY A 507 12.80 -1.69 5.07
CA GLY A 507 13.14 -0.88 3.91
C GLY A 507 12.84 0.60 4.09
N SER A 508 13.57 1.43 3.35
CA SER A 508 13.40 2.89 3.33
C SER A 508 12.50 3.38 2.18
N ALA A 509 11.80 4.48 2.42
CA ALA A 509 11.07 5.36 1.50
C ALA A 509 9.82 4.79 0.81
N LEU A 510 9.94 3.70 0.04
CA LEU A 510 8.84 3.14 -0.76
C LEU A 510 8.73 1.65 -0.50
N PRO A 511 7.55 1.08 -0.19
CA PRO A 511 7.43 -0.35 -0.02
C PRO A 511 7.73 -1.05 -1.35
N MET A 512 8.60 -2.08 -1.32
CA MET A 512 8.95 -2.86 -2.51
C MET A 512 8.65 -4.35 -2.28
N LYS A 513 8.85 -5.15 -3.34
CA LYS A 513 8.66 -6.61 -3.32
C LYS A 513 9.39 -7.33 -2.18
N ILE A 514 10.61 -6.90 -1.83
CA ILE A 514 11.51 -7.64 -0.92
C ILE A 514 11.44 -7.13 0.52
N ARG A 515 11.31 -5.81 0.74
CA ARG A 515 11.22 -5.20 2.06
C ARG A 515 10.01 -4.28 2.14
N ASN A 516 9.27 -4.35 3.23
CA ASN A 516 8.26 -3.37 3.57
C ASN A 516 8.92 -2.13 4.21
N VAL A 517 8.17 -1.03 4.27
CA VAL A 517 8.61 0.19 4.99
C VAL A 517 8.65 -0.02 6.51
N SER A 518 9.33 0.89 7.22
CA SER A 518 9.69 0.77 8.64
C SER A 518 8.53 0.36 9.55
N GLY A 519 8.75 -0.71 10.32
CA GLY A 519 7.88 -1.12 11.41
C GLY A 519 8.54 -2.24 12.22
N THR A 520 8.73 -2.02 13.52
CA THR A 520 9.42 -2.99 14.40
C THR A 520 8.64 -3.20 15.68
N LEU A 521 8.15 -4.42 15.91
CA LEU A 521 7.41 -4.78 17.12
C LEU A 521 8.37 -5.30 18.18
N VAL A 522 8.30 -4.74 19.38
CA VAL A 522 9.09 -5.15 20.53
C VAL A 522 8.14 -5.72 21.59
N ASN A 523 8.15 -7.04 21.73
CA ASN A 523 7.41 -7.75 22.77
C ASN A 523 8.21 -7.66 24.07
N ILE A 524 7.82 -6.73 24.94
CA ILE A 524 8.51 -6.41 26.19
C ILE A 524 8.08 -7.29 27.36
N SER A 525 6.90 -7.92 27.25
CA SER A 525 6.41 -8.96 28.15
C SER A 525 5.41 -9.86 27.43
N ALA A 526 4.95 -10.92 28.09
CA ALA A 526 3.92 -11.81 27.54
C ALA A 526 2.62 -11.08 27.14
N SER A 527 2.36 -9.92 27.75
CA SER A 527 1.10 -9.17 27.61
C SER A 527 1.22 -7.77 27.01
N GLN A 528 2.43 -7.23 26.86
CA GLN A 528 2.65 -5.86 26.37
C GLN A 528 3.69 -5.82 25.25
N SER A 529 3.43 -4.97 24.26
CA SER A 529 4.34 -4.70 23.16
C SER A 529 4.42 -3.20 22.85
N VAL A 530 5.60 -2.77 22.41
CA VAL A 530 5.88 -1.44 21.88
C VAL A 530 6.16 -1.55 20.40
N LEU A 531 5.51 -0.73 19.57
CA LEU A 531 5.78 -0.66 18.14
C LEU A 531 6.65 0.57 17.84
N LEU A 532 7.79 0.36 17.18
CA LEU A 532 8.72 1.40 16.74
C LEU A 532 8.53 1.64 15.24
N ASP A 533 8.01 2.82 14.91
CA ASP A 533 7.44 3.20 13.62
C ASP A 533 6.33 2.26 13.12
N CYS A 534 5.49 2.77 12.24
CA CYS A 534 4.32 2.05 11.71
C CYS A 534 4.02 2.51 10.28
N GLY A 535 4.94 2.24 9.36
CA GLY A 535 4.76 2.51 7.93
C GLY A 535 3.64 1.68 7.30
N GLU A 536 3.24 2.07 6.08
CA GLU A 536 2.22 1.39 5.27
C GLU A 536 2.43 -0.15 5.24
N GLY A 537 1.34 -0.90 5.44
CA GLY A 537 1.37 -2.36 5.37
C GLY A 537 1.86 -3.06 6.64
N THR A 538 2.21 -2.34 7.72
CA THR A 538 2.63 -2.94 9.01
C THR A 538 1.60 -3.94 9.54
N PHE A 539 0.30 -3.62 9.47
CA PHE A 539 -0.77 -4.55 9.85
C PHE A 539 -0.83 -5.80 8.94
N GLY A 540 -0.60 -5.64 7.63
CA GLY A 540 -0.51 -6.78 6.72
C GLY A 540 0.68 -7.70 7.07
N GLN A 541 1.82 -7.11 7.48
CA GLN A 541 2.97 -7.88 7.95
C GLN A 541 2.64 -8.62 9.25
N LEU A 542 1.92 -8.00 10.19
CA LEU A 542 1.42 -8.69 11.39
C LEU A 542 0.51 -9.87 11.05
N CYS A 543 -0.41 -9.72 10.09
CA CYS A 543 -1.27 -10.81 9.65
C CYS A 543 -0.46 -11.99 9.09
N ARG A 544 0.56 -11.72 8.27
CA ARG A 544 1.42 -12.75 7.67
C ARG A 544 2.40 -13.38 8.67
N HIS A 545 2.78 -12.65 9.72
CA HIS A 545 3.65 -13.19 10.76
C HIS A 545 2.87 -14.05 11.77
N TYR A 546 1.73 -13.56 12.26
CA TYR A 546 0.99 -14.19 13.34
C TYR A 546 -0.18 -15.06 12.88
N GLY A 547 -0.68 -14.88 11.65
CA GLY A 547 -1.80 -15.65 11.12
C GLY A 547 -3.06 -15.45 11.98
N ASP A 548 -3.64 -16.55 12.45
CA ASP A 548 -4.83 -16.54 13.29
C ASP A 548 -4.60 -15.91 14.68
N ASP A 549 -3.34 -15.76 15.11
CA ASP A 549 -2.95 -15.15 16.39
C ASP A 549 -2.80 -13.61 16.31
N VAL A 550 -3.10 -13.00 15.14
CA VAL A 550 -2.88 -11.56 14.91
C VAL A 550 -3.66 -10.67 15.88
N ASP A 551 -4.86 -11.10 16.30
CA ASP A 551 -5.69 -10.32 17.23
C ASP A 551 -5.06 -10.26 18.62
N GLU A 552 -4.40 -11.33 19.03
CA GLU A 552 -3.68 -11.39 20.30
C GLU A 552 -2.46 -10.49 20.25
N ALA A 553 -1.69 -10.52 19.14
CA ALA A 553 -0.56 -9.63 18.93
C ALA A 553 -0.99 -8.15 18.94
N LEU A 554 -2.07 -7.80 18.24
CA LEU A 554 -2.62 -6.43 18.22
C LEU A 554 -3.06 -5.96 19.61
N ALA A 555 -3.71 -6.83 20.38
CA ALA A 555 -4.18 -6.50 21.72
C ALA A 555 -3.04 -6.22 22.71
N LYS A 556 -1.84 -6.79 22.49
CA LYS A 556 -0.64 -6.54 23.30
C LYS A 556 -0.02 -5.17 23.02
N ILE A 557 -0.21 -4.61 21.82
CA ILE A 557 0.34 -3.29 21.46
C ILE A 557 -0.29 -2.23 22.36
N SER A 558 0.53 -1.65 23.23
CA SER A 558 0.10 -0.65 24.21
C SER A 558 0.59 0.75 23.83
N THR A 559 1.69 0.80 23.09
CA THR A 559 2.50 2.00 22.83
C THR A 559 3.03 1.96 21.42
N VAL A 560 2.95 3.08 20.72
CA VAL A 560 3.56 3.27 19.40
C VAL A 560 4.49 4.48 19.49
N PHE A 561 5.75 4.29 19.10
CA PHE A 561 6.72 5.36 18.92
C PHE A 561 6.83 5.68 17.43
N ILE A 562 6.66 6.95 17.07
CA ILE A 562 6.92 7.45 15.72
C ILE A 562 8.14 8.36 15.79
N SER A 563 9.18 8.02 15.04
CA SER A 563 10.45 8.75 15.01
C SER A 563 10.30 10.14 14.39
N HIS A 564 9.60 10.22 13.25
CA HIS A 564 9.37 11.43 12.48
C HIS A 564 8.20 11.27 11.48
N LEU A 565 7.92 12.30 10.66
CA LEU A 565 6.71 12.35 9.82
C LEU A 565 6.89 12.00 8.34
N HIS A 566 8.00 11.37 7.92
CA HIS A 566 8.01 10.80 6.57
C HIS A 566 7.04 9.61 6.49
N ALA A 567 6.41 9.46 5.32
CA ALA A 567 5.25 8.57 5.13
C ALA A 567 5.56 7.11 5.48
N ASP A 568 6.77 6.65 5.19
CA ASP A 568 7.29 5.32 5.44
C ASP A 568 7.41 4.94 6.92
N HIS A 569 7.16 5.86 7.85
CA HIS A 569 7.25 5.61 9.29
C HIS A 569 5.92 5.67 10.04
N HIS A 570 4.82 6.15 9.44
CA HIS A 570 3.57 6.35 10.21
C HIS A 570 2.26 6.08 9.47
N THR A 571 2.23 5.97 8.15
CA THR A 571 0.95 5.88 7.42
C THR A 571 0.15 4.63 7.79
N GLY A 572 0.81 3.52 8.14
CA GLY A 572 0.15 2.29 8.60
C GLY A 572 -0.54 2.40 9.98
N LEU A 573 -0.30 3.49 10.72
CA LEU A 573 -0.87 3.69 12.06
C LEU A 573 -2.40 3.64 12.04
N LEU A 574 -3.05 4.21 11.02
CA LEU A 574 -4.51 4.28 10.97
C LEU A 574 -5.13 2.88 10.86
N LYS A 575 -4.65 2.02 9.94
CA LYS A 575 -5.14 0.63 9.85
C LYS A 575 -4.83 -0.14 11.13
N LEU A 576 -3.64 0.04 11.71
CA LEU A 576 -3.28 -0.62 12.98
C LEU A 576 -4.30 -0.31 14.09
N LEU A 577 -4.68 0.96 14.27
CA LEU A 577 -5.61 1.39 15.31
C LEU A 577 -7.01 0.80 15.12
N TYR A 578 -7.54 0.83 13.90
CA TYR A 578 -8.85 0.23 13.59
C TYR A 578 -8.85 -1.29 13.81
N GLN A 579 -7.79 -1.97 13.38
CA GLN A 579 -7.70 -3.42 13.52
C GLN A 579 -7.45 -3.83 14.97
N ARG A 580 -6.75 -3.01 15.74
CA ARG A 580 -6.60 -3.22 17.18
C ARG A 580 -7.92 -3.07 17.93
N GLU A 581 -8.74 -2.08 17.59
CA GLU A 581 -10.09 -1.96 18.17
C GLU A 581 -10.96 -3.19 17.85
N ARG A 582 -10.93 -3.64 16.59
CA ARG A 582 -11.59 -4.88 16.16
C ARG A 582 -11.09 -6.08 16.96
N ALA A 583 -9.78 -6.24 17.10
CA ALA A 583 -9.16 -7.33 17.84
C ALA A 583 -9.55 -7.32 19.33
N LEU A 584 -9.55 -6.15 19.99
CA LEU A 584 -10.00 -6.03 21.38
C LEU A 584 -11.45 -6.46 21.53
N THR A 585 -12.32 -6.03 20.62
CA THR A 585 -13.74 -6.43 20.59
C THR A 585 -13.89 -7.94 20.41
N THR A 586 -13.19 -8.53 19.42
CA THR A 586 -13.21 -9.97 19.16
C THR A 586 -12.72 -10.79 20.34
N LEU A 587 -11.72 -10.29 21.08
CA LEU A 587 -11.16 -10.93 22.27
C LEU A 587 -11.94 -10.62 23.56
N GLY A 588 -13.04 -9.85 23.50
CA GLY A 588 -13.82 -9.44 24.67
C GLY A 588 -13.05 -8.53 25.65
N LYS A 589 -12.00 -7.85 25.19
CA LYS A 589 -11.19 -6.93 26.00
C LYS A 589 -11.77 -5.53 25.92
N ALA A 590 -11.69 -4.79 27.03
CA ALA A 590 -12.10 -3.40 27.06
C ALA A 590 -11.26 -2.55 26.09
N PHE A 591 -11.92 -1.65 25.36
CA PHE A 591 -11.23 -0.67 24.54
C PHE A 591 -10.27 0.17 25.40
N SER A 592 -9.05 0.34 24.92
CA SER A 592 -8.06 1.20 25.55
C SER A 592 -7.27 1.95 24.48
N PRO A 593 -7.14 3.29 24.57
CA PRO A 593 -6.28 4.04 23.67
C PRO A 593 -4.81 3.63 23.84
N ILE A 594 -4.04 3.67 22.76
CA ILE A 594 -2.59 3.47 22.83
C ILE A 594 -1.91 4.74 23.35
N SER A 595 -0.74 4.59 23.96
CA SER A 595 0.17 5.71 24.17
C SER A 595 0.93 5.98 22.87
N LEU A 596 0.63 7.10 22.21
CA LEU A 596 1.30 7.49 20.97
C LEU A 596 2.43 8.47 21.31
N VAL A 597 3.68 8.00 21.25
CA VAL A 597 4.87 8.85 21.39
C VAL A 597 5.27 9.31 19.99
N ALA A 598 4.93 10.54 19.62
CA ALA A 598 5.17 11.05 18.26
C ALA A 598 5.44 12.57 18.23
N PRO A 599 6.12 13.10 17.19
CA PRO A 599 6.20 14.53 16.96
C PRO A 599 4.79 15.12 16.95
N ILE A 600 4.57 16.21 17.71
CA ILE A 600 3.23 16.77 17.92
C ILE A 600 2.53 17.15 16.60
N GLN A 601 3.31 17.43 15.55
CA GLN A 601 2.83 17.74 14.21
C GLN A 601 1.99 16.60 13.60
N ILE A 602 2.13 15.35 14.06
CA ILE A 602 1.26 14.24 13.63
C ILE A 602 -0.22 14.55 13.89
N MET A 603 -0.52 15.34 14.94
CA MET A 603 -1.90 15.69 15.28
C MET A 603 -2.55 16.55 14.20
N THR A 604 -1.81 17.31 13.40
CA THR A 604 -2.39 18.03 12.26
C THR A 604 -2.99 17.05 11.26
N TRP A 605 -2.26 15.99 10.93
CA TRP A 605 -2.73 14.91 10.07
C TRP A 605 -3.91 14.15 10.70
N LEU A 606 -3.78 13.72 11.96
CA LEU A 606 -4.83 12.94 12.63
C LEU A 606 -6.14 13.72 12.81
N ASN A 607 -6.08 15.02 13.12
CA ASN A 607 -7.28 15.86 13.22
C ASN A 607 -7.94 16.03 11.85
N GLN A 608 -7.16 16.32 10.80
CA GLN A 608 -7.70 16.46 9.45
C GLN A 608 -8.34 15.16 8.96
N TYR A 609 -7.72 14.02 9.23
CA TYR A 609 -8.30 12.71 8.94
C TYR A 609 -9.58 12.46 9.75
N HIS A 610 -9.57 12.74 11.05
CA HIS A 610 -10.73 12.60 11.93
C HIS A 610 -11.95 13.40 11.48
N ASP A 611 -11.73 14.67 11.15
CA ASP A 611 -12.79 15.62 10.83
C ASP A 611 -13.44 15.35 9.46
N HIS A 612 -12.68 14.80 8.51
CA HIS A 612 -13.12 14.66 7.11
C HIS A 612 -13.31 13.22 6.64
N CYS A 613 -12.66 12.23 7.26
CA CYS A 613 -12.64 10.84 6.77
C CYS A 613 -13.31 9.89 7.77
N GLU A 614 -12.63 9.51 8.85
CA GLU A 614 -13.12 8.55 9.85
C GLU A 614 -12.62 8.89 11.25
N GLU A 615 -13.39 8.55 12.29
CA GLU A 615 -12.98 8.85 13.66
C GLU A 615 -11.73 8.05 14.06
N ILE A 616 -10.68 8.74 14.53
CA ILE A 616 -9.47 8.08 15.03
C ILE A 616 -8.90 8.66 16.35
N LEU A 617 -9.30 9.87 16.76
CA LEU A 617 -8.66 10.55 17.89
C LEU A 617 -8.91 9.88 19.24
N SER A 618 -9.98 9.08 19.37
CA SER A 618 -10.26 8.30 20.58
C SER A 618 -9.27 7.15 20.78
N HIS A 619 -8.57 6.71 19.74
CA HIS A 619 -7.64 5.58 19.78
C HIS A 619 -6.26 5.95 20.36
N VAL A 620 -5.95 7.23 20.54
CA VAL A 620 -4.59 7.68 20.89
C VAL A 620 -4.55 8.63 22.09
N ASN A 621 -3.59 8.40 22.97
CA ASN A 621 -3.12 9.35 23.97
C ASN A 621 -1.75 9.88 23.53
N ILE A 622 -1.71 11.08 22.95
CA ILE A 622 -0.49 11.67 22.41
C ILE A 622 0.48 12.13 23.52
N ILE A 623 1.74 11.70 23.41
CA ILE A 623 2.89 12.13 24.20
C ILE A 623 3.94 12.69 23.23
N PRO A 624 4.09 14.02 23.13
CA PRO A 624 5.10 14.62 22.26
C PRO A 624 6.52 14.18 22.60
N ASN A 625 7.32 13.72 21.61
CA ASN A 625 8.69 13.25 21.82
C ASN A 625 9.54 14.26 22.62
N ARG A 626 9.44 15.55 22.29
CA ARG A 626 10.19 16.62 22.98
C ARG A 626 10.06 16.63 24.51
N PHE A 627 8.97 16.10 25.07
CA PHE A 627 8.75 16.03 26.52
C PHE A 627 9.39 14.80 27.17
N LEU A 628 9.96 13.90 26.39
CA LEU A 628 10.78 12.77 26.82
C LEU A 628 12.28 13.03 26.59
N CYS A 629 12.66 14.23 26.13
CA CYS A 629 14.06 14.65 26.09
C CYS A 629 14.61 14.86 27.50
N GLU A 630 15.89 14.57 27.68
CA GLU A 630 16.59 14.83 28.94
C GLU A 630 16.49 16.32 29.31
N GLY A 631 16.16 16.60 30.57
CA GLY A 631 15.97 17.97 31.08
C GLY A 631 14.70 18.68 30.60
N ALA A 632 13.82 18.04 29.83
CA ALA A 632 12.59 18.67 29.37
C ALA A 632 11.58 18.86 30.51
N GLU A 633 11.09 20.10 30.65
CA GLU A 633 9.94 20.36 31.52
C GLU A 633 8.64 19.92 30.84
N VAL A 634 7.79 19.22 31.59
CA VAL A 634 6.47 18.78 31.11
C VAL A 634 5.41 19.73 31.68
N PRO A 635 4.96 20.75 30.92
CA PRO A 635 4.10 21.81 31.46
C PRO A 635 2.67 21.34 31.75
N LYS A 636 2.18 20.34 31.02
CA LYS A 636 0.78 19.88 31.10
C LYS A 636 0.64 18.68 32.03
N PHE A 637 -0.15 18.83 33.09
CA PHE A 637 -0.47 17.74 34.05
C PHE A 637 -0.96 16.46 33.36
N LYS A 638 -1.83 16.61 32.34
CA LYS A 638 -2.37 15.49 31.56
C LYS A 638 -1.26 14.70 30.84
N THR A 639 -0.28 15.38 30.24
CA THR A 639 0.86 14.73 29.58
C THR A 639 1.72 13.98 30.60
N LYS A 640 1.94 14.57 31.78
CA LYS A 640 2.66 13.92 32.89
C LYS A 640 1.98 12.61 33.31
N SER A 641 0.66 12.62 33.44
CA SER A 641 -0.15 11.42 33.74
C SER A 641 -0.06 10.36 32.63
N PHE A 642 -0.04 10.77 31.35
CA PHE A 642 0.15 9.85 30.23
C PHE A 642 1.54 9.21 30.22
N ILE A 643 2.59 9.97 30.51
CA ILE A 643 3.95 9.44 30.64
C ILE A 643 4.01 8.42 31.79
N GLN A 644 3.45 8.73 32.96
CA GLN A 644 3.38 7.79 34.08
C GLN A 644 2.60 6.51 33.73
N THR A 645 1.50 6.65 32.99
CA THR A 645 0.70 5.51 32.52
C THR A 645 1.51 4.65 31.54
N LEU A 646 2.24 5.27 30.60
CA LEU A 646 3.13 4.57 29.67
C LEU A 646 4.22 3.80 30.41
N LEU A 647 4.90 4.41 31.38
CA LEU A 647 5.98 3.75 32.11
C LEU A 647 5.45 2.58 32.94
N LYS A 648 4.37 2.81 33.70
CA LYS A 648 3.76 1.78 34.54
C LYS A 648 3.17 0.63 33.75
N LYS A 649 2.49 0.90 32.63
CA LYS A 649 1.83 -0.16 31.85
C LYS A 649 2.81 -1.09 31.16
N ASN A 650 4.01 -0.59 30.86
CA ASN A 650 5.04 -1.31 30.12
C ASN A 650 6.22 -1.74 31.01
N ASP A 651 6.09 -1.65 32.33
CA ASP A 651 7.16 -1.96 33.29
C ASP A 651 8.51 -1.31 32.93
N LEU A 652 8.46 -0.06 32.47
CA LEU A 652 9.62 0.71 32.08
C LEU A 652 10.14 1.52 33.27
N GLU A 653 11.45 1.47 33.47
CA GLU A 653 12.14 2.44 34.31
C GLU A 653 12.14 3.80 33.62
N MET A 654 12.41 3.81 32.31
CA MET A 654 12.63 5.03 31.57
C MET A 654 12.29 4.87 30.08
N PHE A 655 11.67 5.90 29.52
CA PHE A 655 11.49 6.07 28.07
C PHE A 655 11.95 7.49 27.74
N GLN A 656 13.06 7.60 27.03
CA GLN A 656 13.64 8.89 26.64
C GLN A 656 13.75 9.02 25.13
N THR A 657 13.84 10.26 24.67
CA THR A 657 14.10 10.59 23.26
C THR A 657 15.20 11.62 23.14
N CYS A 658 15.85 11.70 21.99
CA CYS A 658 16.71 12.83 21.65
C CYS A 658 16.44 13.30 20.21
N PRO A 659 16.55 14.61 19.93
CA PRO A 659 16.46 15.10 18.57
C PRO A 659 17.63 14.56 17.74
N VAL A 660 17.36 14.24 16.49
CA VAL A 660 18.36 13.68 15.57
C VAL A 660 18.45 14.45 14.25
N ARG A 661 19.54 14.25 13.52
CA ARG A 661 19.88 15.02 12.31
C ARG A 661 19.28 14.40 11.05
N HIS A 662 17.99 14.65 10.81
CA HIS A 662 17.28 14.21 9.61
C HIS A 662 16.32 15.28 9.08
N CYS A 663 15.02 15.20 9.38
CA CYS A 663 14.05 16.28 9.12
C CYS A 663 13.80 17.10 10.40
N LYS A 664 13.02 18.19 10.29
CA LYS A 664 12.59 18.94 11.48
C LYS A 664 11.71 18.05 12.35
N ASN A 665 11.94 18.07 13.67
CA ASN A 665 11.25 17.22 14.65
C ASN A 665 11.46 15.71 14.42
N ALA A 666 12.65 15.29 13.99
CA ALA A 666 13.05 13.89 13.99
C ALA A 666 13.68 13.50 15.34
N TYR A 667 13.36 12.30 15.83
CA TYR A 667 13.81 11.81 17.13
C TYR A 667 14.26 10.35 17.07
N ALA A 668 15.28 10.04 17.87
CA ALA A 668 15.60 8.69 18.30
C ALA A 668 15.03 8.45 19.70
N CYS A 669 14.94 7.19 20.12
CA CYS A 669 14.52 6.82 21.48
C CYS A 669 15.44 5.81 22.15
N SER A 670 15.37 5.80 23.49
CA SER A 670 15.95 4.78 24.35
C SER A 670 14.90 4.34 25.36
N ILE A 671 14.76 3.02 25.51
CA ILE A 671 13.80 2.37 26.39
C ILE A 671 14.59 1.51 27.38
N THR A 672 14.46 1.79 28.67
CA THR A 672 15.06 1.01 29.76
C THR A 672 13.95 0.32 30.53
N HIS A 673 13.98 -1.01 30.57
CA HIS A 673 12.98 -1.82 31.26
C HIS A 673 13.40 -2.14 32.69
N GLN A 674 12.44 -2.37 33.58
CA GLN A 674 12.71 -2.66 34.99
C GLN A 674 13.53 -3.94 35.23
N SER A 675 13.55 -4.86 34.26
CA SER A 675 14.41 -6.07 34.31
C SER A 675 15.87 -5.81 33.94
N GLY A 676 16.23 -4.59 33.53
CA GLY A 676 17.61 -4.14 33.32
C GLY A 676 18.08 -4.06 31.86
N TRP A 677 17.32 -4.60 30.89
CA TRP A 677 17.68 -4.44 29.48
C TRP A 677 17.39 -3.02 28.97
N LYS A 678 18.17 -2.60 27.97
CA LYS A 678 18.03 -1.29 27.33
C LYS A 678 18.04 -1.41 25.81
N LEU A 679 17.02 -0.85 25.16
CA LEU A 679 16.86 -0.79 23.71
C LEU A 679 17.03 0.65 23.21
N ALA A 680 17.89 0.87 22.22
CA ALA A 680 18.05 2.13 21.53
C ALA A 680 17.58 2.02 20.08
N PHE A 681 16.79 2.97 19.59
CA PHE A 681 16.27 3.00 18.21
C PHE A 681 16.48 4.38 17.58
N SER A 682 17.15 4.41 16.41
CA SER A 682 17.62 5.66 15.81
C SER A 682 16.53 6.49 15.13
N GLY A 683 15.48 5.84 14.62
CA GLY A 683 14.73 6.41 13.48
C GLY A 683 15.67 6.70 12.31
N ASP A 684 15.33 7.70 11.49
CA ASP A 684 16.22 8.17 10.42
C ASP A 684 17.16 9.25 10.93
N THR A 685 18.45 9.09 10.63
CA THR A 685 19.47 10.01 11.12
C THR A 685 20.81 9.89 10.40
N ARG A 686 21.48 11.05 10.23
CA ARG A 686 22.94 11.10 10.11
C ARG A 686 23.61 10.65 11.42
N PRO A 687 24.85 10.14 11.40
CA PRO A 687 25.54 9.78 12.64
C PRO A 687 25.46 10.91 13.70
N CYS A 688 24.96 10.55 14.88
CA CYS A 688 24.54 11.49 15.92
C CYS A 688 25.12 11.10 17.28
N ASP A 689 26.09 11.88 17.78
CA ASP A 689 26.72 11.61 19.07
C ASP A 689 25.73 11.73 20.25
N ALA A 690 24.74 12.62 20.17
CA ALA A 690 23.70 12.73 21.20
C ALA A 690 22.90 11.42 21.36
N PHE A 691 22.65 10.72 20.25
CA PHE A 691 22.00 9.41 20.30
C PHE A 691 22.93 8.33 20.89
N ALA A 692 24.23 8.36 20.56
CA ALA A 692 25.20 7.47 21.20
C ALA A 692 25.26 7.63 22.73
N HIS A 693 25.15 8.87 23.23
CA HIS A 693 25.09 9.16 24.66
C HIS A 693 23.76 8.68 25.28
N LEU A 694 22.62 8.97 24.63
CA LEU A 694 21.30 8.53 25.10
C LEU A 694 21.24 7.01 25.25
N GLY A 695 21.70 6.29 24.23
CA GLY A 695 21.69 4.83 24.18
C GLY A 695 22.85 4.15 24.92
N LYS A 696 23.71 4.89 25.63
CA LYS A 696 24.92 4.33 26.25
C LYS A 696 24.65 3.02 26.99
N ASN A 697 25.47 2.00 26.73
CA ASN A 697 25.36 0.63 27.24
C ASN A 697 24.03 -0.07 26.88
N ALA A 698 23.47 0.20 25.70
CA ALA A 698 22.28 -0.51 25.23
C ALA A 698 22.57 -2.01 25.05
N THR A 699 21.66 -2.85 25.51
CA THR A 699 21.62 -4.29 25.21
C THR A 699 21.42 -4.52 23.71
N LEU A 700 20.55 -3.71 23.10
CA LEU A 700 20.29 -3.75 21.66
C LEU A 700 20.19 -2.34 21.10
N LEU A 701 20.97 -2.07 20.06
CA LEU A 701 20.81 -0.91 19.20
C LEU A 701 20.14 -1.36 17.90
N ILE A 702 19.06 -0.69 17.49
CA ILE A 702 18.50 -0.79 16.14
C ILE A 702 18.78 0.54 15.44
N HIS A 703 19.68 0.52 14.46
CA HIS A 703 20.14 1.73 13.78
C HIS A 703 19.84 1.68 12.29
N GLU A 704 19.42 2.82 11.71
CA GLU A 704 19.29 2.96 10.26
C GLU A 704 20.65 2.83 9.56
N ALA A 705 20.66 2.13 8.43
CA ALA A 705 21.81 1.93 7.57
C ALA A 705 21.37 2.08 6.11
N THR A 706 20.79 3.24 5.80
CA THR A 706 20.05 3.42 4.55
C THR A 706 20.95 3.28 3.33
N LEU A 707 22.19 3.78 3.39
CA LEU A 707 23.13 3.78 2.26
C LEU A 707 24.29 2.80 2.49
N GLU A 708 24.85 2.29 1.39
CA GLU A 708 26.08 1.50 1.40
C GLU A 708 27.31 2.40 1.66
N ASP A 709 28.41 1.81 2.12
CA ASP A 709 29.68 2.53 2.24
C ASP A 709 30.21 2.91 0.84
N GLY A 710 30.92 4.04 0.74
CA GLY A 710 31.26 4.68 -0.53
C GLY A 710 30.18 5.64 -1.06
N MET A 711 29.02 5.74 -0.39
CA MET A 711 27.95 6.69 -0.69
C MET A 711 27.82 7.79 0.38
N GLU A 712 28.90 8.16 1.07
CA GLU A 712 28.86 9.06 2.23
C GLU A 712 28.33 10.46 1.87
N GLU A 713 28.66 10.96 0.67
CA GLU A 713 28.15 12.24 0.18
C GLU A 713 26.63 12.21 -0.02
N GLU A 714 26.11 11.15 -0.65
CA GLU A 714 24.67 10.96 -0.85
C GLU A 714 23.92 10.72 0.46
N ALA A 715 24.51 9.94 1.38
CA ALA A 715 23.98 9.74 2.72
C ALA A 715 23.90 11.08 3.49
N ALA A 716 24.93 11.92 3.40
CA ALA A 716 24.92 13.24 4.03
C ALA A 716 23.89 14.19 3.41
N GLU A 717 23.74 14.17 2.08
CA GLU A 717 22.76 14.98 1.34
C GLU A 717 21.32 14.59 1.70
N LYS A 718 21.03 13.28 1.68
CA LYS A 718 19.71 12.73 2.04
C LYS A 718 19.49 12.63 3.55
N ARG A 719 20.51 12.96 4.34
CA ARG A 719 20.50 12.98 5.81
C ARG A 719 20.23 11.62 6.46
N HIS A 720 20.91 10.61 5.96
CA HIS A 720 20.93 9.25 6.47
C HIS A 720 22.34 8.83 6.89
N SER A 721 22.49 7.60 7.36
CA SER A 721 23.76 6.97 7.68
C SER A 721 24.19 5.95 6.61
N THR A 722 25.49 5.80 6.42
CA THR A 722 26.05 4.60 5.78
C THR A 722 26.12 3.44 6.78
N THR A 723 26.39 2.23 6.29
CA THR A 723 26.54 1.02 7.11
C THR A 723 27.63 1.19 8.17
N SER A 724 28.85 1.60 7.79
CA SER A 724 29.95 1.78 8.74
C SER A 724 29.72 2.95 9.70
N GLN A 725 29.00 4.00 9.27
CA GLN A 725 28.61 5.10 10.17
C GLN A 725 27.64 4.63 11.27
N ALA A 726 26.66 3.80 10.93
CA ALA A 726 25.73 3.21 11.87
C ALA A 726 26.44 2.30 12.89
N ILE A 727 27.34 1.43 12.41
CA ILE A 727 28.19 0.59 13.26
C ILE A 727 29.04 1.45 14.19
N GLY A 728 29.67 2.50 13.68
CA GLY A 728 30.48 3.43 14.48
C GLY A 728 29.71 4.10 15.62
N ILE A 729 28.44 4.46 15.40
CA ILE A 729 27.55 4.96 16.47
C ILE A 729 27.30 3.87 17.51
N GLY A 730 27.04 2.63 17.10
CA GLY A 730 26.86 1.50 18.02
C GLY A 730 28.09 1.18 18.86
N MET A 731 29.29 1.26 18.26
CA MET A 731 30.54 1.07 19.00
C MET A 731 30.76 2.19 20.02
N LYS A 732 30.52 3.46 19.65
CA LYS A 732 30.56 4.60 20.57
C LYS A 732 29.53 4.51 21.70
N MET A 733 28.35 3.96 21.40
CA MET A 733 27.29 3.70 22.36
C MET A 733 27.68 2.59 23.35
N ASN A 734 28.73 1.82 23.07
CA ASN A 734 29.04 0.58 23.76
C ASN A 734 27.83 -0.36 23.78
N ALA A 735 27.15 -0.48 22.63
CA ALA A 735 26.03 -1.39 22.47
C ALA A 735 26.51 -2.84 22.50
N GLU A 736 25.82 -3.70 23.23
CA GLU A 736 26.11 -5.13 23.29
C GLU A 736 25.85 -5.79 21.93
N PHE A 737 24.74 -5.43 21.28
CA PHE A 737 24.44 -5.84 19.91
C PHE A 737 23.89 -4.69 19.06
N ILE A 738 24.30 -4.65 17.79
CA ILE A 738 23.92 -3.65 16.80
C ILE A 738 23.14 -4.35 15.68
N MET A 739 21.87 -3.99 15.51
CA MET A 739 21.04 -4.42 14.41
C MET A 739 20.88 -3.28 13.40
N LEU A 740 21.39 -3.50 12.20
CA LEU A 740 21.22 -2.59 11.07
C LEU A 740 19.82 -2.76 10.47
N ASN A 741 19.16 -1.65 10.17
CA ASN A 741 17.80 -1.61 9.67
C ASN A 741 17.60 -0.49 8.63
N HIS A 742 16.40 -0.38 8.06
CA HIS A 742 15.99 0.72 7.19
C HIS A 742 16.84 0.88 5.91
N PHE A 743 17.04 -0.22 5.19
CA PHE A 743 17.91 -0.26 4.01
C PHE A 743 17.29 0.41 2.79
N SER A 744 18.10 1.11 1.99
CA SER A 744 17.63 1.60 0.68
C SER A 744 17.28 0.44 -0.24
N GLN A 745 16.06 0.46 -0.75
CA GLN A 745 15.54 -0.62 -1.58
C GLN A 745 15.96 -0.50 -3.05
N ARG A 746 16.79 0.51 -3.38
CA ARG A 746 17.45 0.64 -4.69
C ARG A 746 18.51 -0.44 -4.90
N TYR A 747 19.09 -0.92 -3.80
CA TYR A 747 20.11 -1.94 -3.79
C TYR A 747 19.44 -3.23 -3.30
N ALA A 748 19.14 -4.14 -4.22
CA ALA A 748 18.55 -5.44 -3.88
C ALA A 748 19.60 -6.43 -3.30
N LYS A 749 20.66 -5.89 -2.70
CA LYS A 749 21.80 -6.64 -2.17
C LYS A 749 21.88 -6.43 -0.67
N ILE A 750 22.40 -7.44 0.01
CA ILE A 750 22.81 -7.30 1.40
C ILE A 750 23.95 -6.27 1.44
N PRO A 751 23.98 -5.37 2.43
CA PRO A 751 25.09 -4.44 2.61
C PRO A 751 26.44 -5.16 2.50
N LEU A 752 27.38 -4.59 1.76
CA LEU A 752 28.72 -5.15 1.63
C LEU A 752 29.41 -5.15 3.00
N PHE A 753 29.89 -6.32 3.41
CA PHE A 753 30.56 -6.51 4.69
C PHE A 753 31.97 -5.91 4.64
N SER A 754 32.21 -4.82 5.38
CA SER A 754 33.55 -4.29 5.65
C SER A 754 34.23 -5.06 6.80
N GLU A 755 35.51 -4.77 7.07
CA GLU A 755 36.22 -5.31 8.23
C GLU A 755 35.56 -4.95 9.59
N ASP A 756 34.71 -3.92 9.62
CA ASP A 756 34.00 -3.46 10.81
C ASP A 756 32.85 -4.40 11.24
N PHE A 757 32.46 -5.36 10.40
CA PHE A 757 31.52 -6.42 10.76
C PHE A 757 32.18 -7.45 11.68
N ASN A 758 31.96 -7.27 12.98
CA ASN A 758 32.28 -8.23 14.03
C ASN A 758 31.02 -8.98 14.51
N ASP A 759 31.19 -9.89 15.47
CA ASP A 759 30.12 -10.78 15.95
C ASP A 759 28.99 -10.06 16.71
N ARG A 760 29.10 -8.74 16.92
CA ARG A 760 28.08 -7.89 17.55
C ARG A 760 27.15 -7.20 16.55
N VAL A 761 27.34 -7.38 15.25
CA VAL A 761 26.56 -6.70 14.20
C VAL A 761 25.65 -7.71 13.48
N GLY A 762 24.37 -7.35 13.32
CA GLY A 762 23.39 -8.11 12.54
C GLY A 762 22.64 -7.23 11.55
N ILE A 763 21.98 -7.88 10.59
CA ILE A 763 21.18 -7.24 9.54
C ILE A 763 19.74 -7.70 9.70
N SER A 764 18.80 -6.75 9.74
CA SER A 764 17.38 -7.07 9.83
C SER A 764 16.80 -7.55 8.50
N PHE A 765 15.82 -8.44 8.57
CA PHE A 765 14.95 -8.82 7.46
C PHE A 765 13.50 -8.73 7.89
N ASP A 766 12.60 -8.48 6.95
CA ASP A 766 11.16 -8.57 7.22
C ASP A 766 10.85 -9.96 7.82
N HIS A 767 10.00 -9.99 8.85
CA HIS A 767 9.60 -11.17 9.63
C HIS A 767 10.71 -11.85 10.43
N MET A 768 11.90 -11.26 10.50
CA MET A 768 12.93 -11.71 11.43
C MET A 768 12.43 -11.49 12.87
N ARG A 769 12.45 -12.55 13.69
CA ARG A 769 12.24 -12.48 15.14
C ARG A 769 13.56 -12.75 15.86
N ARG A 770 13.87 -11.91 16.84
CA ARG A 770 15.06 -12.03 17.68
C ARG A 770 14.62 -12.20 19.13
N PRO A 771 14.70 -13.40 19.71
CA PRO A 771 14.58 -13.61 21.14
C PRO A 771 15.74 -12.91 21.88
N GLU A 772 15.55 -12.58 23.16
CA GLU A 772 16.64 -12.09 24.00
C GLU A 772 17.77 -13.15 24.04
N ALA A 773 18.93 -12.80 23.46
CA ALA A 773 20.10 -13.65 23.50
C ALA A 773 20.66 -13.65 24.92
N VAL A 774 20.96 -14.84 25.41
CA VAL A 774 21.63 -15.07 26.68
C VAL A 774 23.05 -14.52 26.59
N SER A 775 23.36 -13.50 27.39
CA SER A 775 24.73 -13.28 27.82
C SER A 775 25.12 -14.45 28.74
N ASP A 776 25.80 -15.47 28.23
CA ASP A 776 26.56 -16.42 29.06
C ASP A 776 27.69 -17.01 28.19
N GLU A 777 28.92 -16.64 28.55
CA GLU A 777 30.22 -17.20 28.13
C GLU A 777 30.65 -17.08 26.65
N VAL A 778 31.58 -16.15 26.43
CA VAL A 778 32.49 -16.10 25.28
C VAL A 778 33.25 -17.42 25.18
N PRO A 779 33.15 -18.20 24.09
CA PRO A 779 34.17 -19.18 23.77
C PRO A 779 35.41 -18.39 23.33
N SER A 780 36.45 -18.45 24.16
CA SER A 780 37.78 -17.99 23.82
C SER A 780 38.24 -18.55 22.47
N GLU A 781 38.79 -17.67 21.65
CA GLU A 781 39.60 -17.93 20.46
C GLU A 781 38.95 -18.76 19.33
N GLY A 782 38.48 -18.04 18.29
CA GLY A 782 38.28 -18.59 16.94
C GLY A 782 36.84 -18.72 16.44
N GLY A 783 35.83 -18.37 17.27
CA GLY A 783 34.41 -18.50 16.91
C GLY A 783 33.96 -17.42 15.93
N ARG A 784 33.66 -17.78 14.67
CA ARG A 784 32.91 -16.91 13.75
C ARG A 784 31.45 -16.91 14.20
N GLY A 785 30.94 -15.75 14.62
CA GLY A 785 29.58 -15.60 15.13
C GLY A 785 28.49 -15.86 14.08
N VAL A 786 27.31 -16.24 14.58
CA VAL A 786 26.09 -16.68 13.86
C VAL A 786 25.49 -15.62 12.91
N PHE A 787 26.12 -14.45 12.76
CA PHE A 787 25.63 -13.35 11.92
C PHE A 787 26.60 -12.96 10.80
N LYS A 788 27.75 -13.64 10.68
CA LYS A 788 28.67 -13.52 9.56
C LYS A 788 28.32 -14.53 8.47
N PHE A 789 27.08 -14.53 7.98
CA PHE A 789 26.68 -15.42 6.90
C PHE A 789 26.45 -14.64 5.61
N THR A 790 27.30 -14.98 4.64
CA THR A 790 27.18 -14.61 3.25
C THR A 790 25.93 -15.30 2.70
N LEU A 791 24.92 -14.51 2.35
CA LEU A 791 23.70 -14.93 1.66
C LEU A 791 23.88 -14.68 0.16
#